data_AF-A0A8J2Z9Z5-F1
#
_entry.id   AF-A0A8J2Z9Z5-F1
#
_cell.length_a   1.000
_cell.length_b   1.000
_cell.length_c   1.000
_cell.angle_alpha   90.00
_cell.angle_beta   90.00
_cell.angle_gamma   90.00
#
_symmetry.space_group_name_H-M   'P 1'
#
loop_
_entity.id
_entity.type
_entity.pdbx_description
1 polymer ?
#
loop_
_entity_poly.entity_id
_entity_poly.type
_entity_poly.pdbx_seq_one_letter_code
_entity_poly.pdbx_strand_id
1 'polypeptide(L)'
;MSQPITTRRGTKDAALLYDSNGVQLRHRPGGSDFTLIAFAESTAHADGHRWWPRRLAEAHDLDLLAVTASRVHWYPAEAMAALLPVAAAAAKPRRLAFGFSMGGFAALKYGAALGASAAIAFSPQASIDPADAAFDRRSRLHFLPALHRGHRVAAADLPAASLLAYDPLEPTDARHAALLAGLPGVVRAPLAHAGHASIRVLSESGDAPALFALALDGRMAEAARLVRAARRRAPTIWLALGMRAQLSGRAARAEALLARARELGAKPGRLIEAEAAAAERLGRREMSLAALRRLHAEQPHAPRLAMRLGGKLMEAGQFEEAEAAFRAARAGDPHYVPIHLGLIAALEAAGKTEAAAQAAAEAVEALPEPPILRLRLGKALLAAGRHAAAAAALREALARNPDLAEAREALAAAERAGRAAAGDAGAEDAAAPPAPAARGRPGARPPAAAKGAAEPCASALRPAAPPAGAALQRLRQAVARDPSDEAAHLALIDALLAEGRKAPALAAAQAAVAALPGSGACRARLGVLLLPRRPADAVGPLRAAIALGHATEQVRLGLAQGLNLLGRKDEALAVARETVAAFPDSMHAQAQLGMLALHADPAEAVPALRAAIALGHGHHGIAHALAHGLRALGDQAGAIAALREAAEREPTNLHTRFLLGRLLEEAEDWPAAEEAFRSVLALDEAHADAHLHLSEALRRQKRIREAVAAFRRGEALGPSQSLLRAQRYRMFGELA
;
A
#
# COMPACT_ATOMS: atom_id res chain seq x y z
N MET A 1 38.70 -12.07 41.08
CA MET A 1 38.30 -13.28 41.82
C MET A 1 36.79 -13.35 41.80
N SER A 2 36.22 -14.19 40.93
CA SER A 2 34.76 -14.30 40.74
C SER A 2 34.32 -15.68 41.22
N GLN A 3 33.40 -15.71 42.18
CA GLN A 3 32.87 -16.91 42.83
C GLN A 3 31.94 -17.70 41.88
N PRO A 4 31.95 -19.04 41.92
CA PRO A 4 31.05 -19.88 41.13
C PRO A 4 29.65 -19.92 41.76
N ILE A 5 28.62 -19.55 41.00
CA ILE A 5 27.22 -19.74 41.40
C ILE A 5 26.90 -21.24 41.32
N THR A 6 26.50 -21.80 42.45
CA THR A 6 26.20 -23.22 42.66
C THR A 6 24.90 -23.60 41.95
N THR A 7 24.96 -24.69 41.17
CA THR A 7 23.84 -25.28 40.44
C THR A 7 22.94 -26.09 41.39
N ARG A 8 21.64 -25.77 41.42
CA ARG A 8 20.62 -26.70 41.94
C ARG A 8 20.42 -27.81 40.92
N ARG A 9 20.65 -29.06 41.34
CA ARG A 9 20.32 -30.29 40.59
C ARG A 9 18.82 -30.35 40.32
N GLY A 10 18.41 -30.64 39.08
CA GLY A 10 17.07 -31.17 38.82
C GLY A 10 16.35 -30.84 37.52
N THR A 11 16.93 -30.15 36.53
CA THR A 11 16.29 -29.91 35.21
C THR A 11 17.35 -29.85 34.09
N LYS A 12 17.06 -30.38 32.89
CA LYS A 12 17.87 -30.21 31.66
C LYS A 12 17.80 -28.75 31.16
N ASP A 13 18.05 -27.78 32.03
CA ASP A 13 18.03 -26.35 31.68
C ASP A 13 19.35 -25.94 31.04
N ALA A 14 19.27 -25.14 29.99
CA ALA A 14 20.43 -24.72 29.22
C ALA A 14 21.32 -23.75 30.02
N ALA A 15 22.61 -24.07 30.15
CA ALA A 15 23.59 -23.24 30.84
C ALA A 15 24.10 -22.11 29.93
N LEU A 16 24.19 -20.90 30.45
CA LEU A 16 24.86 -19.78 29.79
C LEU A 16 26.38 -19.95 29.97
N LEU A 17 27.11 -20.18 28.89
CA LEU A 17 28.55 -20.41 28.91
C LEU A 17 29.36 -19.16 28.58
N TYR A 18 28.78 -18.24 27.82
CA TYR A 18 29.41 -16.98 27.43
C TYR A 18 28.36 -15.91 27.19
N ASP A 19 28.63 -14.68 27.65
CA ASP A 19 27.81 -13.50 27.42
C ASP A 19 28.69 -12.25 27.43
N SER A 20 29.14 -11.83 26.24
CA SER A 20 30.01 -10.65 26.09
C SER A 20 30.07 -10.22 24.63
N ASN A 21 30.49 -8.98 24.37
CA ASN A 21 30.67 -8.41 23.03
C ASN A 21 29.44 -8.53 22.10
N GLY A 22 28.25 -8.55 22.70
CA GLY A 22 26.99 -8.66 21.97
C GLY A 22 26.66 -10.06 21.44
N VAL A 23 27.40 -11.11 21.83
CA VAL A 23 27.08 -12.50 21.51
C VAL A 23 26.97 -13.35 22.79
N GLN A 24 26.03 -14.29 22.76
CA GLN A 24 25.79 -15.23 23.84
C GLN A 24 25.92 -16.67 23.33
N LEU A 25 26.46 -17.54 24.18
CA LEU A 25 26.55 -18.97 23.98
C LEU A 25 25.80 -19.69 25.10
N ARG A 26 24.82 -20.51 24.73
CA ARG A 26 24.10 -21.39 25.67
C ARG A 26 24.30 -22.84 25.29
N HIS A 27 24.53 -23.69 26.29
CA HIS A 27 24.64 -25.13 26.11
C HIS A 27 23.43 -25.84 26.70
N ARG A 28 22.75 -26.61 25.86
CA ARG A 28 21.76 -27.60 26.29
C ARG A 28 22.36 -28.99 26.06
N PRO A 29 22.71 -29.71 27.14
CA PRO A 29 23.10 -31.11 27.03
C PRO A 29 22.00 -31.96 26.40
N GLY A 30 22.38 -32.85 25.49
CA GLY A 30 21.47 -33.80 24.84
C GLY A 30 22.13 -35.16 24.56
N GLY A 31 21.29 -36.14 24.23
CA GLY A 31 21.68 -37.54 24.00
C GLY A 31 22.33 -37.83 22.64
N SER A 32 22.27 -36.91 21.67
CA SER A 32 22.93 -37.09 20.37
C SER A 32 24.45 -37.27 20.51
N ASP A 33 25.06 -38.08 19.66
CA ASP A 33 26.52 -38.31 19.65
C ASP A 33 27.32 -37.15 19.01
N PHE A 34 26.61 -36.15 18.48
CA PHE A 34 27.16 -34.90 17.96
C PHE A 34 26.59 -33.69 18.69
N THR A 35 27.29 -32.56 18.60
CA THR A 35 26.78 -31.24 19.03
C THR A 35 26.31 -30.45 17.81
N LEU A 36 25.05 -30.00 17.85
CA LEU A 36 24.52 -29.02 16.91
C LEU A 36 24.94 -27.63 17.38
N ILE A 37 25.75 -26.93 16.59
CA ILE A 37 26.13 -25.54 16.85
C ILE A 37 25.25 -24.65 15.98
N ALA A 38 24.25 -24.03 16.59
CA ALA A 38 23.23 -23.30 15.87
C ALA A 38 23.33 -21.80 16.09
N PHE A 39 23.30 -21.05 15.00
CA PHE A 39 23.36 -19.60 15.00
C PHE A 39 21.99 -19.00 14.72
N ALA A 40 21.54 -18.13 15.62
CA ALA A 40 20.23 -17.52 15.54
C ALA A 40 20.11 -16.46 14.43
N GLU A 41 18.90 -16.29 13.90
CA GLU A 41 18.57 -15.24 12.93
C GLU A 41 18.29 -13.89 13.61
N SER A 42 18.06 -12.85 12.80
CA SER A 42 17.88 -11.47 13.24
C SER A 42 16.66 -11.20 14.14
N THR A 43 15.72 -12.13 14.26
CA THR A 43 14.49 -11.97 15.08
C THR A 43 14.51 -12.76 16.39
N ALA A 44 15.53 -13.59 16.60
CA ALA A 44 15.70 -14.37 17.81
C ALA A 44 16.60 -13.57 18.77
N HIS A 45 16.00 -12.70 19.57
CA HIS A 45 16.70 -11.91 20.58
C HIS A 45 16.79 -12.70 21.89
N ALA A 46 17.93 -12.56 22.58
CA ALA A 46 18.18 -13.22 23.85
C ALA A 46 17.46 -12.48 25.00
N ASP A 47 16.17 -12.76 25.19
CA ASP A 47 15.39 -12.33 26.37
C ASP A 47 15.43 -13.37 27.52
N GLY A 48 16.49 -14.19 27.58
CA GLY A 48 16.68 -15.24 28.57
C GLY A 48 15.85 -16.51 28.35
N HIS A 49 14.70 -16.42 27.68
CA HIS A 49 13.77 -17.55 27.51
C HIS A 49 13.61 -18.03 26.05
N ARG A 50 13.91 -17.18 25.06
CA ARG A 50 13.79 -17.52 23.63
C ARG A 50 15.16 -17.64 22.97
N TRP A 51 15.62 -18.88 22.80
CA TRP A 51 16.83 -19.18 22.02
C TRP A 51 16.53 -20.30 21.01
N TRP A 52 17.19 -20.24 19.86
CA TRP A 52 16.87 -21.04 18.68
C TRP A 52 18.02 -22.03 18.38
N PRO A 53 17.75 -23.27 17.93
CA PRO A 53 16.45 -23.92 17.69
C PRO A 53 16.03 -24.83 18.87
N ARG A 54 15.89 -24.28 20.09
CA ARG A 54 15.59 -25.03 21.34
C ARG A 54 14.54 -26.14 21.17
N ARG A 55 13.36 -25.80 20.62
CA ARG A 55 12.23 -26.75 20.49
C ARG A 55 12.57 -27.98 19.64
N LEU A 56 13.34 -27.79 18.57
CA LEU A 56 13.79 -28.88 17.71
C LEU A 56 14.75 -29.80 18.48
N ALA A 57 15.70 -29.23 19.20
CA ALA A 57 16.68 -29.98 19.98
C ALA A 57 16.02 -30.70 21.17
N GLU A 58 15.00 -30.11 21.80
CA GLU A 58 14.21 -30.77 22.83
C GLU A 58 13.42 -31.95 22.28
N ALA A 59 12.74 -31.78 21.15
CA ALA A 59 11.92 -32.82 20.53
C ALA A 59 12.72 -34.05 20.05
N HIS A 60 14.00 -33.86 19.72
CA HIS A 60 14.88 -34.93 19.21
C HIS A 60 16.07 -35.25 20.13
N ASP A 61 16.04 -34.75 21.37
CA ASP A 61 17.11 -34.87 22.38
C ASP A 61 18.53 -34.57 21.86
N LEU A 62 18.68 -33.50 21.07
CA LEU A 62 19.95 -33.10 20.48
C LEU A 62 20.79 -32.24 21.45
N ASP A 63 22.07 -32.54 21.55
CA ASP A 63 23.07 -31.69 22.20
C ASP A 63 23.24 -30.40 21.39
N LEU A 64 23.03 -29.25 22.03
CA LEU A 64 22.91 -27.96 21.35
C LEU A 64 23.78 -26.90 22.00
N LEU A 65 24.64 -26.29 21.19
CA LEU A 65 25.26 -25.00 21.46
C LEU A 65 24.55 -23.92 20.65
N ALA A 66 23.71 -23.13 21.33
CA ALA A 66 22.97 -22.03 20.71
C ALA A 66 23.78 -20.73 20.81
N VAL A 67 24.12 -20.16 19.66
CA VAL A 67 24.81 -18.88 19.52
C VAL A 67 23.79 -17.82 19.11
N THR A 68 23.61 -16.80 19.95
CA THR A 68 22.65 -15.71 19.72
C THR A 68 23.34 -14.36 19.76
N ALA A 69 23.04 -13.49 18.81
CA ALA A 69 23.46 -12.10 18.85
C ALA A 69 22.45 -11.25 19.64
N SER A 70 22.93 -10.31 20.46
CA SER A 70 22.07 -9.37 21.22
C SER A 70 21.43 -8.30 20.33
N ARG A 71 21.99 -8.08 19.13
CA ARG A 71 21.49 -7.17 18.10
C ARG A 71 21.84 -7.68 16.71
N VAL A 72 21.24 -7.11 15.67
CA VAL A 72 21.50 -7.48 14.27
C VAL A 72 22.84 -6.90 13.80
N HIS A 73 23.95 -7.55 14.17
CA HIS A 73 25.32 -7.14 13.86
C HIS A 73 26.12 -8.22 13.10
N TRP A 74 25.48 -9.31 12.65
CA TRP A 74 26.10 -10.29 11.75
C TRP A 74 27.27 -11.09 12.32
N TYR A 75 27.31 -11.33 13.63
CA TYR A 75 28.42 -12.07 14.28
C TYR A 75 29.82 -11.58 13.84
N PRO A 76 30.26 -10.38 14.26
CA PRO A 76 31.57 -9.81 13.92
C PRO A 76 32.71 -10.73 14.35
N ALA A 77 33.80 -10.73 13.58
CA ALA A 77 34.95 -11.60 13.87
C ALA A 77 35.52 -11.36 15.27
N GLU A 78 35.63 -10.11 15.70
CA GLU A 78 36.11 -9.73 17.03
C GLU A 78 35.20 -10.28 18.17
N ALA A 79 33.88 -10.15 18.01
CA ALA A 79 32.92 -10.67 18.97
C ALA A 79 32.99 -12.21 19.06
N MET A 80 33.19 -12.87 17.92
CA MET A 80 33.27 -14.33 17.84
C MET A 80 34.62 -14.87 18.31
N ALA A 81 35.73 -14.15 18.15
CA ALA A 81 37.07 -14.64 18.49
C ALA A 81 37.20 -15.17 19.92
N ALA A 82 36.56 -14.51 20.89
CA ALA A 82 36.55 -14.95 22.29
C ALA A 82 35.52 -16.07 22.57
N LEU A 83 34.45 -16.16 21.78
CA LEU A 83 33.40 -17.18 21.94
C LEU A 83 33.83 -18.53 21.35
N LEU A 84 34.54 -18.52 20.21
CA LEU A 84 34.88 -19.73 19.45
C LEU A 84 35.62 -20.79 20.28
N PRO A 85 36.67 -20.46 21.08
CA PRO A 85 37.34 -21.46 21.92
C PRO A 85 36.42 -22.06 23.00
N VAL A 86 35.53 -21.24 23.58
CA VAL A 86 34.55 -21.69 24.60
C VAL A 86 33.55 -22.66 23.99
N ALA A 87 33.02 -22.34 22.80
CA ALA A 87 32.12 -23.22 22.07
C ALA A 87 32.81 -24.53 21.65
N ALA A 88 34.05 -24.45 21.16
CA ALA A 88 34.82 -25.62 20.74
C ALA A 88 35.16 -26.55 21.92
N ALA A 89 35.40 -26.02 23.12
CA ALA A 89 35.66 -26.79 24.33
C ALA A 89 34.40 -27.46 24.89
N ALA A 90 33.24 -26.81 24.77
CA ALA A 90 31.97 -27.36 25.22
C ALA A 90 31.35 -28.39 24.25
N ALA A 91 31.73 -28.34 22.96
CA ALA A 91 31.19 -29.21 21.92
C ALA A 91 31.79 -30.62 21.94
N LYS A 92 30.96 -31.63 21.65
CA LYS A 92 31.39 -33.01 21.36
C LYS A 92 32.32 -33.05 20.12
N PRO A 93 33.09 -34.13 19.90
CA PRO A 93 33.97 -34.23 18.74
C PRO A 93 33.24 -34.18 17.38
N ARG A 94 32.06 -34.82 17.27
CA ARG A 94 31.21 -34.69 16.08
C ARG A 94 30.39 -33.40 16.17
N ARG A 95 30.50 -32.53 15.17
CA ARG A 95 29.96 -31.16 15.21
C ARG A 95 29.30 -30.77 13.90
N LEU A 96 28.11 -30.16 13.98
CA LEU A 96 27.37 -29.66 12.83
C LEU A 96 27.04 -28.18 13.02
N ALA A 97 27.50 -27.32 12.11
CA ALA A 97 27.13 -25.91 12.10
C ALA A 97 25.78 -25.71 11.38
N PHE A 98 24.87 -24.94 11.95
CA PHE A 98 23.53 -24.76 11.42
C PHE A 98 23.00 -23.34 11.57
N GLY A 99 22.33 -22.82 10.55
CA GLY A 99 21.77 -21.49 10.65
C GLY A 99 20.85 -21.08 9.51
N PHE A 100 20.13 -19.99 9.75
CA PHE A 100 19.22 -19.35 8.81
C PHE A 100 19.55 -17.86 8.68
N SER A 101 19.55 -17.32 7.45
CA SER A 101 19.84 -15.91 7.17
C SER A 101 21.19 -15.49 7.77
N MET A 102 21.23 -14.47 8.63
CA MET A 102 22.44 -14.07 9.36
C MET A 102 23.09 -15.22 10.16
N GLY A 103 22.29 -16.13 10.71
CA GLY A 103 22.80 -17.34 11.35
C GLY A 103 23.38 -18.33 10.34
N GLY A 104 22.80 -18.41 9.13
CA GLY A 104 23.34 -19.21 8.03
C GLY A 104 24.69 -18.68 7.56
N PHE A 105 24.83 -17.36 7.49
CA PHE A 105 26.13 -16.71 7.28
C PHE A 105 27.14 -17.16 8.34
N ALA A 106 26.80 -17.06 9.63
CA ALA A 106 27.72 -17.44 10.71
C ALA A 106 28.06 -18.94 10.74
N ALA A 107 27.10 -19.80 10.40
CA ALA A 107 27.33 -21.24 10.28
C ALA A 107 28.37 -21.56 9.20
N LEU A 108 28.35 -20.83 8.08
CA LEU A 108 29.36 -20.95 7.02
C LEU A 108 30.68 -20.27 7.41
N LYS A 109 30.61 -19.08 8.03
CA LYS A 109 31.78 -18.25 8.35
C LYS A 109 32.65 -18.82 9.48
N TYR A 110 32.05 -19.51 10.43
CA TYR A 110 32.74 -19.99 11.63
C TYR A 110 32.74 -21.51 11.77
N GLY A 111 32.12 -22.23 10.83
CA GLY A 111 32.01 -23.68 10.89
C GLY A 111 33.35 -24.39 11.00
N ALA A 112 34.34 -24.00 10.17
CA ALA A 112 35.68 -24.60 10.22
C ALA A 112 36.41 -24.28 11.54
N ALA A 113 36.35 -23.03 12.01
CA ALA A 113 36.98 -22.61 13.27
C ALA A 113 36.38 -23.33 14.50
N LEU A 114 35.11 -23.73 14.43
CA LEU A 114 34.44 -24.55 15.44
C LEU A 114 34.74 -26.04 15.30
N GLY A 115 35.51 -26.47 14.30
CA GLY A 115 35.77 -27.88 14.02
C GLY A 115 34.52 -28.65 13.56
N ALA A 116 33.54 -27.97 12.95
CA ALA A 116 32.38 -28.64 12.37
C ALA A 116 32.79 -29.50 11.18
N SER A 117 32.30 -30.74 11.10
CA SER A 117 32.53 -31.61 9.94
C SER A 117 31.66 -31.20 8.75
N ALA A 118 30.53 -30.55 9.02
CA ALA A 118 29.65 -29.99 8.01
C ALA A 118 28.94 -28.70 8.46
N ALA A 119 28.44 -27.94 7.49
CA ALA A 119 27.52 -26.83 7.72
C ALA A 119 26.22 -26.99 6.92
N ILE A 120 25.10 -26.55 7.49
CA ILE A 120 23.82 -26.40 6.79
C ILE A 120 23.34 -24.96 6.95
N ALA A 121 23.18 -24.27 5.84
CA ALA A 121 22.78 -22.87 5.81
C ALA A 121 21.55 -22.67 4.93
N PHE A 122 20.51 -22.05 5.51
CA PHE A 122 19.28 -21.67 4.81
C PHE A 122 19.27 -20.17 4.53
N SER A 123 19.05 -19.80 3.27
CA SER A 123 19.11 -18.43 2.73
C SER A 123 20.22 -17.56 3.34
N PRO A 124 21.49 -18.06 3.42
CA PRO A 124 22.57 -17.29 4.00
C PRO A 124 22.98 -16.15 3.07
N GLN A 125 23.52 -15.11 3.69
CA GLN A 125 24.21 -14.04 2.99
C GLN A 125 25.68 -14.42 2.87
N ALA A 126 26.31 -14.01 1.77
CA ALA A 126 27.72 -14.25 1.52
C ALA A 126 28.62 -13.19 2.21
N SER A 127 28.08 -11.97 2.36
CA SER A 127 28.73 -10.82 2.99
C SER A 127 27.66 -9.79 3.36
N ILE A 128 27.91 -9.00 4.40
CA ILE A 128 27.18 -7.77 4.72
C ILE A 128 27.86 -6.54 4.10
N ASP A 129 29.11 -6.65 3.65
CA ASP A 129 29.86 -5.54 3.08
C ASP A 129 29.19 -5.06 1.77
N PRO A 130 28.81 -3.77 1.66
CA PRO A 130 28.26 -3.21 0.44
C PRO A 130 29.17 -3.37 -0.80
N ALA A 131 30.49 -3.51 -0.62
CA ALA A 131 31.41 -3.77 -1.72
C ALA A 131 31.17 -5.15 -2.36
N ASP A 132 30.85 -6.16 -1.56
CA ASP A 132 30.55 -7.52 -2.04
C ASP A 132 29.07 -7.71 -2.38
N ALA A 133 28.19 -7.03 -1.63
CA ALA A 133 26.76 -7.26 -1.61
C ALA A 133 25.95 -5.98 -1.89
N ALA A 134 26.42 -5.13 -2.80
CA ALA A 134 25.76 -3.86 -3.16
C ALA A 134 24.26 -4.00 -3.48
N PHE A 135 23.83 -5.18 -3.91
CA PHE A 135 22.44 -5.47 -4.24
C PHE A 135 21.53 -5.71 -3.04
N ASP A 136 22.07 -6.08 -1.88
CA ASP A 136 21.28 -6.33 -0.68
C ASP A 136 21.17 -5.04 0.15
N ARG A 137 20.04 -4.34 0.00
CA ARG A 137 19.76 -3.12 0.76
C ARG A 137 19.46 -3.40 2.24
N ARG A 138 19.10 -4.63 2.61
CA ARG A 138 18.72 -5.01 3.99
C ARG A 138 19.92 -4.90 4.92
N SER A 139 21.07 -5.37 4.46
CA SER A 139 22.31 -5.46 5.23
C SER A 139 23.00 -4.10 5.41
N ARG A 140 22.78 -3.14 4.49
CA ARG A 140 23.39 -1.80 4.53
C ARG A 140 23.05 -1.03 5.81
N LEU A 141 21.86 -1.24 6.38
CA LEU A 141 21.44 -0.59 7.63
C LEU A 141 22.26 -1.06 8.85
N HIS A 142 22.92 -2.21 8.74
CA HIS A 142 23.66 -2.84 9.83
C HIS A 142 25.17 -2.87 9.59
N PHE A 143 25.64 -2.46 8.40
CA PHE A 143 27.06 -2.47 8.05
C PHE A 143 27.81 -1.30 8.70
N LEU A 144 28.73 -1.66 9.58
CA LEU A 144 29.76 -0.78 10.15
C LEU A 144 31.15 -1.21 9.64
N PRO A 145 31.89 -0.37 8.88
CA PRO A 145 33.18 -0.76 8.30
C PRO A 145 34.21 -1.24 9.32
N ALA A 146 34.24 -0.63 10.52
CA ALA A 146 35.15 -1.02 11.59
C ALA A 146 34.85 -2.42 12.15
N LEU A 147 33.58 -2.82 12.16
CA LEU A 147 33.11 -4.07 12.78
C LEU A 147 33.11 -5.25 11.79
N HIS A 148 32.90 -4.98 10.51
CA HIS A 148 32.69 -5.99 9.47
C HIS A 148 33.85 -6.04 8.45
N ARG A 149 35.07 -5.72 8.89
CA ARG A 149 36.25 -5.92 8.04
C ARG A 149 36.46 -7.42 7.79
N GLY A 150 36.65 -7.82 6.53
CA GLY A 150 36.91 -9.23 6.17
C GLY A 150 35.72 -10.17 6.40
N HIS A 151 34.51 -9.61 6.41
CA HIS A 151 33.31 -10.33 6.83
C HIS A 151 32.68 -11.18 5.74
N ARG A 152 33.22 -11.18 4.52
CA ARG A 152 32.83 -12.12 3.47
C ARG A 152 33.18 -13.56 3.86
N VAL A 153 32.30 -14.51 3.54
CA VAL A 153 32.59 -15.95 3.64
C VAL A 153 33.63 -16.33 2.59
N ALA A 154 34.74 -16.92 3.05
CA ALA A 154 35.84 -17.40 2.22
C ALA A 154 35.97 -18.93 2.30
N ALA A 155 36.77 -19.52 1.40
CA ALA A 155 36.97 -20.97 1.34
C ALA A 155 37.54 -21.55 2.64
N ALA A 156 38.42 -20.82 3.34
CA ALA A 156 39.03 -21.26 4.60
C ALA A 156 38.05 -21.27 5.79
N ASP A 157 36.91 -20.59 5.66
CA ASP A 157 35.90 -20.52 6.73
C ASP A 157 34.99 -21.75 6.75
N LEU A 158 34.87 -22.42 5.60
CA LEU A 158 33.91 -23.49 5.36
C LEU A 158 34.38 -24.84 5.92
N PRO A 159 33.48 -25.60 6.57
CA PRO A 159 33.67 -27.02 6.76
C PRO A 159 33.87 -27.76 5.43
N ALA A 160 34.42 -28.97 5.50
CA ALA A 160 34.68 -29.82 4.34
C ALA A 160 33.44 -30.05 3.44
N ALA A 161 32.24 -30.00 4.03
CA ALA A 161 30.99 -30.17 3.33
C ALA A 161 29.92 -29.19 3.83
N SER A 162 29.35 -28.38 2.93
CA SER A 162 28.38 -27.34 3.28
C SER A 162 27.13 -27.41 2.40
N LEU A 163 25.94 -27.47 2.99
CA LEU A 163 24.67 -27.43 2.28
C LEU A 163 24.10 -26.00 2.26
N LEU A 164 23.76 -25.53 1.07
CA LEU A 164 23.18 -24.22 0.82
C LEU A 164 21.73 -24.35 0.30
N ALA A 165 20.74 -24.13 1.16
CA ALA A 165 19.33 -24.17 0.80
C ALA A 165 18.77 -22.75 0.63
N TYR A 166 18.12 -22.44 -0.49
CA TYR A 166 17.64 -21.07 -0.80
C TYR A 166 16.53 -21.10 -1.86
N ASP A 167 15.70 -20.06 -1.92
CA ASP A 167 14.74 -19.91 -3.03
C ASP A 167 15.41 -19.19 -4.22
N PRO A 168 15.57 -19.83 -5.39
CA PRO A 168 16.11 -19.17 -6.58
C PRO A 168 15.21 -18.05 -7.14
N LEU A 169 13.94 -17.99 -6.72
CA LEU A 169 13.00 -16.93 -7.12
C LEU A 169 13.00 -15.74 -6.16
N GLU A 170 13.78 -15.79 -5.08
CA GLU A 170 14.03 -14.66 -4.19
C GLU A 170 15.32 -13.95 -4.67
N PRO A 171 15.24 -12.80 -5.35
CA PRO A 171 16.37 -12.25 -6.11
C PRO A 171 17.61 -11.99 -5.26
N THR A 172 17.42 -11.51 -4.02
CA THR A 172 18.53 -11.19 -3.13
C THR A 172 19.23 -12.46 -2.64
N ASP A 173 18.48 -13.47 -2.23
CA ASP A 173 19.05 -14.73 -1.74
C ASP A 173 19.71 -15.52 -2.87
N ALA A 174 19.13 -15.51 -4.08
CA ALA A 174 19.72 -16.14 -5.26
C ALA A 174 21.11 -15.56 -5.60
N ARG A 175 21.29 -14.24 -5.44
CA ARG A 175 22.57 -13.56 -5.66
C ARG A 175 23.61 -13.89 -4.59
N HIS A 176 23.22 -13.91 -3.31
CA HIS A 176 24.11 -14.41 -2.25
C HIS A 176 24.50 -15.87 -2.45
N ALA A 177 23.53 -16.71 -2.84
CA ALA A 177 23.80 -18.10 -3.14
C ALA A 177 24.77 -18.28 -4.31
N ALA A 178 24.72 -17.41 -5.33
CA ALA A 178 25.67 -17.42 -6.44
C ALA A 178 27.10 -17.09 -5.99
N LEU A 179 27.27 -16.13 -5.06
CA LEU A 179 28.59 -15.79 -4.49
C LEU A 179 29.20 -16.96 -3.69
N LEU A 180 28.36 -17.73 -3.01
CA LEU A 180 28.78 -18.89 -2.20
C LEU A 180 28.99 -20.16 -3.03
N ALA A 181 28.26 -20.32 -4.14
CA ALA A 181 28.23 -21.55 -4.94
C ALA A 181 29.58 -21.97 -5.53
N GLY A 182 30.50 -21.03 -5.72
CA GLY A 182 31.83 -21.29 -6.26
C GLY A 182 32.86 -21.74 -5.22
N LEU A 183 32.51 -21.72 -3.93
CA LEU A 183 33.43 -22.13 -2.86
C LEU A 183 33.50 -23.66 -2.75
N PRO A 184 34.68 -24.23 -2.41
CA PRO A 184 34.86 -25.67 -2.31
C PRO A 184 33.95 -26.28 -1.24
N GLY A 185 33.46 -27.50 -1.49
CA GLY A 185 32.61 -28.23 -0.56
C GLY A 185 31.15 -27.75 -0.47
N VAL A 186 30.74 -26.71 -1.21
CA VAL A 186 29.37 -26.19 -1.19
C VAL A 186 28.45 -26.97 -2.15
N VAL A 187 27.36 -27.52 -1.61
CA VAL A 187 26.30 -28.20 -2.38
C VAL A 187 25.00 -27.38 -2.29
N ARG A 188 24.41 -27.08 -3.45
CA ARG A 188 23.18 -26.30 -3.54
C ARG A 188 21.91 -27.15 -3.45
N ALA A 189 20.93 -26.64 -2.72
CA ALA A 189 19.57 -27.16 -2.63
C ALA A 189 18.57 -26.05 -2.97
N PRO A 190 18.28 -25.79 -4.26
CA PRO A 190 17.30 -24.78 -4.65
C PRO A 190 15.87 -25.18 -4.23
N LEU A 191 15.18 -24.27 -3.55
CA LEU A 191 13.85 -24.43 -2.98
C LEU A 191 12.87 -23.39 -3.54
N ALA A 192 12.51 -23.54 -4.82
CA ALA A 192 11.60 -22.61 -5.49
C ALA A 192 10.30 -22.38 -4.69
N HIS A 193 9.89 -21.12 -4.57
CA HIS A 193 8.69 -20.66 -3.83
C HIS A 193 8.76 -20.74 -2.30
N ALA A 194 9.92 -21.05 -1.72
CA ALA A 194 10.11 -21.02 -0.26
C ALA A 194 10.26 -19.58 0.29
N GLY A 195 10.57 -18.60 -0.57
CA GLY A 195 10.93 -17.23 -0.20
C GLY A 195 12.18 -17.18 0.68
N HIS A 196 12.38 -16.02 1.33
CA HIS A 196 13.53 -15.85 2.24
C HIS A 196 13.51 -16.84 3.41
N ALA A 197 12.35 -17.14 3.99
CA ALA A 197 12.21 -18.08 5.11
C ALA A 197 12.29 -19.56 4.68
N SER A 198 13.27 -19.90 3.84
CA SER A 198 13.45 -21.22 3.24
C SER A 198 13.62 -22.34 4.27
N ILE A 199 14.11 -22.01 5.46
CA ILE A 199 14.21 -22.90 6.62
C ILE A 199 12.87 -23.53 7.02
N ARG A 200 11.75 -22.88 6.71
CA ARG A 200 10.41 -23.41 7.00
C ARG A 200 10.15 -24.74 6.33
N VAL A 201 10.72 -24.96 5.15
CA VAL A 201 10.63 -26.25 4.45
C VAL A 201 11.15 -27.39 5.32
N LEU A 202 12.21 -27.15 6.08
CA LEU A 202 12.78 -28.14 6.99
C LEU A 202 11.92 -28.30 8.25
N SER A 203 11.54 -27.17 8.89
CA SER A 203 10.77 -27.23 10.14
C SER A 203 9.37 -27.82 9.96
N GLU A 204 8.76 -27.65 8.79
CA GLU A 204 7.40 -28.12 8.49
C GLU A 204 7.35 -29.56 7.96
N SER A 205 8.48 -30.10 7.47
CA SER A 205 8.52 -31.45 6.88
C SER A 205 8.88 -32.54 7.88
N GLY A 206 9.49 -32.19 9.02
CA GLY A 206 9.98 -33.15 10.01
C GLY A 206 11.32 -33.79 9.66
N ASP A 207 11.97 -33.39 8.57
CA ASP A 207 13.17 -34.06 8.03
C ASP A 207 14.49 -33.64 8.71
N ALA A 208 14.45 -32.78 9.73
CA ALA A 208 15.66 -32.23 10.36
C ALA A 208 16.65 -33.28 10.89
N PRO A 209 16.24 -34.33 11.64
CA PRO A 209 17.17 -35.35 12.10
C PRO A 209 17.86 -36.11 10.95
N ALA A 210 17.10 -36.49 9.93
CA ALA A 210 17.63 -37.18 8.75
C ALA A 210 18.58 -36.28 7.95
N LEU A 211 18.27 -34.98 7.84
CA LEU A 211 19.15 -34.00 7.23
C LEU A 211 20.48 -33.88 7.99
N PHE A 212 20.43 -33.80 9.31
CA PHE A 212 21.63 -33.67 10.15
C PHE A 212 22.51 -34.91 10.06
N ALA A 213 21.93 -36.11 10.08
CA ALA A 213 22.68 -37.36 9.90
C ALA A 213 23.40 -37.42 8.54
N LEU A 214 22.66 -37.17 7.44
CA LEU A 214 23.26 -37.14 6.09
C LEU A 214 24.38 -36.10 5.99
N ALA A 215 24.23 -34.95 6.65
CA ALA A 215 25.24 -33.92 6.66
C ALA A 215 26.51 -34.35 7.41
N LEU A 216 26.36 -34.92 8.61
CA LEU A 216 27.47 -35.41 9.43
C LEU A 216 28.22 -36.58 8.78
N ASP A 217 27.55 -37.38 7.94
CA ASP A 217 28.15 -38.47 7.18
C ASP A 217 28.77 -38.02 5.84
N GLY A 218 28.78 -36.71 5.56
CA GLY A 218 29.34 -36.14 4.32
C GLY A 218 28.48 -36.36 3.06
N ARG A 219 27.26 -36.88 3.20
CA ARG A 219 26.35 -37.25 2.11
C ARG A 219 25.52 -36.04 1.61
N MET A 220 26.20 -34.95 1.26
CA MET A 220 25.55 -33.67 0.93
C MET A 220 24.62 -33.71 -0.29
N ALA A 221 24.94 -34.52 -1.30
CA ALA A 221 24.06 -34.70 -2.46
C ALA A 221 22.70 -35.32 -2.07
N GLU A 222 22.70 -36.20 -1.06
CA GLU A 222 21.50 -36.83 -0.53
C GLU A 222 20.73 -35.89 0.37
N ALA A 223 21.42 -35.17 1.25
CA ALA A 223 20.86 -34.08 2.05
C ALA A 223 20.14 -33.04 1.15
N ALA A 224 20.77 -32.64 0.04
CA ALA A 224 20.17 -31.71 -0.92
C ALA A 224 18.91 -32.29 -1.59
N ARG A 225 18.89 -33.59 -1.91
CA ARG A 225 17.71 -34.28 -2.46
C ARG A 225 16.58 -34.34 -1.44
N LEU A 226 16.89 -34.67 -0.18
CA LEU A 226 15.93 -34.73 0.92
C LEU A 226 15.22 -33.38 1.10
N VAL A 227 15.98 -32.29 1.22
CA VAL A 227 15.43 -30.94 1.44
C VAL A 227 14.63 -30.44 0.24
N ARG A 228 14.99 -30.81 -0.99
CA ARG A 228 14.16 -30.53 -2.18
C ARG A 228 12.84 -31.30 -2.17
N ALA A 229 12.86 -32.57 -1.74
CA ALA A 229 11.66 -33.40 -1.64
C ALA A 229 10.71 -32.91 -0.53
N ALA A 230 11.26 -32.44 0.58
CA ALA A 230 10.54 -31.87 1.72
C ALA A 230 9.55 -30.76 1.33
N ARG A 231 9.83 -30.01 0.26
CA ARG A 231 8.92 -28.97 -0.30
C ARG A 231 7.51 -29.48 -0.58
N ARG A 232 7.35 -30.76 -0.93
CA ARG A 232 6.03 -31.35 -1.23
C ARG A 232 5.18 -31.54 0.03
N ARG A 233 5.82 -31.64 1.20
CA ARG A 233 5.18 -31.79 2.51
C ARG A 233 5.08 -30.47 3.29
N ALA A 234 5.84 -29.44 2.92
CA ALA A 234 5.84 -28.15 3.57
C ALA A 234 4.61 -27.29 3.18
N PRO A 235 3.67 -27.00 4.11
CA PRO A 235 2.48 -26.18 3.82
C PRO A 235 2.82 -24.79 3.29
N THR A 236 3.94 -24.19 3.71
CA THR A 236 4.32 -22.83 3.27
C THR A 236 4.52 -22.75 1.75
N ILE A 237 4.97 -23.84 1.11
CA ILE A 237 5.17 -23.90 -0.34
C ILE A 237 3.82 -23.84 -1.06
N TRP A 238 2.87 -24.63 -0.59
CA TRP A 238 1.53 -24.72 -1.18
C TRP A 238 0.74 -23.42 -0.97
N LEU A 239 0.87 -22.80 0.19
CA LEU A 239 0.30 -21.48 0.47
C LEU A 239 0.87 -20.42 -0.50
N ALA A 240 2.20 -20.36 -0.66
CA ALA A 240 2.85 -19.41 -1.57
C ALA A 240 2.44 -19.63 -3.03
N LEU A 241 2.32 -20.89 -3.47
CA LEU A 241 1.82 -21.24 -4.80
C LEU A 241 0.36 -20.83 -5.00
N GLY A 242 -0.49 -21.07 -4.00
CA GLY A 242 -1.90 -20.68 -4.02
C GLY A 242 -2.07 -19.17 -4.17
N MET A 243 -1.37 -18.39 -3.34
CA MET A 243 -1.38 -16.92 -3.43
C MET A 243 -0.89 -16.41 -4.80
N ARG A 244 0.19 -17.00 -5.36
CA ARG A 244 0.68 -16.63 -6.70
C ARG A 244 -0.32 -16.97 -7.80
N ALA A 245 -0.95 -18.15 -7.74
CA ALA A 245 -2.00 -18.53 -8.68
C ALA A 245 -3.16 -17.52 -8.64
N GLN A 246 -3.50 -17.03 -7.45
CA GLN A 246 -4.52 -16.02 -7.25
C GLN A 246 -4.15 -14.67 -7.90
N LEU A 247 -2.92 -14.19 -7.70
CA LEU A 247 -2.41 -12.97 -8.34
C LEU A 247 -2.37 -13.08 -9.86
N SER A 248 -2.16 -14.27 -10.41
CA SER A 248 -2.25 -14.53 -11.86
C SER A 248 -3.68 -14.74 -12.38
N GLY A 249 -4.72 -14.48 -11.58
CA GLY A 249 -6.12 -14.67 -11.99
C GLY A 249 -6.58 -16.13 -12.10
N ARG A 250 -5.76 -17.11 -11.70
CA ARG A 250 -6.06 -18.55 -11.80
C ARG A 250 -6.74 -19.05 -10.52
N ALA A 251 -7.95 -18.55 -10.26
CA ALA A 251 -8.62 -18.73 -8.98
C ALA A 251 -8.94 -20.21 -8.64
N ALA A 252 -9.36 -21.04 -9.61
CA ALA A 252 -9.59 -22.47 -9.38
C ALA A 252 -8.31 -23.22 -9.00
N ARG A 253 -7.18 -22.88 -9.64
CA ARG A 253 -5.86 -23.45 -9.30
C ARG A 253 -5.41 -22.97 -7.91
N ALA A 254 -5.68 -21.71 -7.57
CA ALA A 254 -5.40 -21.18 -6.24
C ALA A 254 -6.14 -21.98 -5.17
N GLU A 255 -7.44 -22.24 -5.35
CA GLU A 255 -8.24 -23.03 -4.41
C GLU A 255 -7.66 -24.44 -4.19
N ALA A 256 -7.32 -25.18 -5.26
CA ALA A 256 -6.73 -26.51 -5.14
C ALA A 256 -5.38 -26.50 -4.38
N LEU A 257 -4.54 -25.48 -4.63
CA LEU A 257 -3.25 -25.32 -3.95
C LEU A 257 -3.41 -24.96 -2.47
N LEU A 258 -4.38 -24.12 -2.14
CA LEU A 258 -4.69 -23.74 -0.76
C LEU A 258 -5.32 -24.90 0.01
N ALA A 259 -6.20 -25.68 -0.62
CA ALA A 259 -6.72 -26.91 -0.04
C ALA A 259 -5.59 -27.88 0.33
N ARG A 260 -4.59 -28.04 -0.55
CA ARG A 260 -3.41 -28.84 -0.25
C ARG A 260 -2.57 -28.26 0.90
N ALA A 261 -2.45 -26.93 0.98
CA ALA A 261 -1.78 -26.28 2.11
C ALA A 261 -2.51 -26.57 3.43
N ARG A 262 -3.85 -26.58 3.42
CA ARG A 262 -4.71 -26.92 4.56
C ARG A 262 -4.49 -28.36 5.03
N GLU A 263 -4.54 -29.32 4.11
CA GLU A 263 -4.32 -30.75 4.39
C GLU A 263 -2.98 -31.01 5.07
N LEU A 264 -1.95 -30.25 4.69
CA LEU A 264 -0.61 -30.35 5.27
C LEU A 264 -0.46 -29.59 6.60
N GLY A 265 -1.49 -28.88 7.06
CA GLY A 265 -1.48 -28.16 8.33
C GLY A 265 -0.95 -26.72 8.25
N ALA A 266 -1.19 -26.01 7.14
CA ALA A 266 -0.88 -24.59 7.06
C ALA A 266 -1.58 -23.80 8.19
N LYS A 267 -0.86 -22.83 8.76
CA LYS A 267 -1.39 -22.01 9.86
C LYS A 267 -2.68 -21.29 9.42
N PRO A 268 -3.77 -21.35 10.21
CA PRO A 268 -5.09 -20.85 9.82
C PRO A 268 -5.09 -19.40 9.34
N GLY A 269 -4.41 -18.49 10.02
CA GLY A 269 -4.50 -17.06 9.74
C GLY A 269 -4.25 -16.68 8.27
N ARG A 270 -3.06 -16.97 7.73
CA ARG A 270 -2.73 -16.66 6.34
C ARG A 270 -3.48 -17.53 5.33
N LEU A 271 -3.81 -18.75 5.71
CA LEU A 271 -4.53 -19.69 4.86
C LEU A 271 -5.96 -19.21 4.61
N ILE A 272 -6.67 -18.85 5.68
CA ILE A 272 -8.06 -18.38 5.62
C ILE A 272 -8.16 -17.09 4.81
N GLU A 273 -7.21 -16.15 4.96
CA GLU A 273 -7.17 -14.95 4.11
C GLU A 273 -7.02 -15.28 2.62
N ALA A 274 -6.09 -16.18 2.29
CA ALA A 274 -5.86 -16.58 0.90
C ALA A 274 -7.06 -17.33 0.32
N GLU A 275 -7.73 -18.17 1.11
CA GLU A 275 -8.92 -18.92 0.71
C GLU A 275 -10.13 -18.00 0.51
N ALA A 276 -10.36 -17.05 1.43
CA ALA A 276 -11.43 -16.07 1.30
C ALA A 276 -11.28 -15.26 0.01
N ALA A 277 -10.05 -14.83 -0.29
CA ALA A 277 -9.76 -14.05 -1.49
C ALA A 277 -9.79 -14.91 -2.78
N ALA A 278 -9.52 -16.22 -2.71
CA ALA A 278 -9.69 -17.13 -3.84
C ALA A 278 -11.17 -17.41 -4.13
N ALA A 279 -11.97 -17.64 -3.10
CA ALA A 279 -13.42 -17.85 -3.18
C ALA A 279 -14.12 -16.62 -3.78
N GLU A 280 -13.71 -15.41 -3.38
CA GLU A 280 -14.22 -14.15 -3.92
C GLU A 280 -14.04 -14.05 -5.45
N ARG A 281 -12.84 -14.34 -5.95
CA ARG A 281 -12.55 -14.32 -7.39
C ARG A 281 -13.33 -15.36 -8.19
N LEU A 282 -13.78 -16.43 -7.54
CA LEU A 282 -14.65 -17.45 -8.13
C LEU A 282 -16.14 -17.08 -8.02
N GLY A 283 -16.49 -15.92 -7.48
CA GLY A 283 -17.87 -15.50 -7.25
C GLY A 283 -18.55 -16.23 -6.09
N ARG A 284 -17.80 -17.01 -5.28
CA ARG A 284 -18.31 -17.78 -4.15
C ARG A 284 -18.38 -16.92 -2.88
N ARG A 285 -19.27 -15.93 -2.91
CA ARG A 285 -19.39 -14.88 -1.87
C ARG A 285 -19.60 -15.47 -0.47
N GLU A 286 -20.50 -16.44 -0.32
CA GLU A 286 -20.80 -17.07 0.97
C GLU A 286 -19.59 -17.76 1.60
N MET A 287 -18.80 -18.49 0.79
CA MET A 287 -17.59 -19.14 1.28
C MET A 287 -16.53 -18.14 1.73
N SER A 288 -16.37 -17.04 0.97
CA SER A 288 -15.45 -15.96 1.33
C SER A 288 -15.86 -15.32 2.66
N LEU A 289 -17.15 -15.06 2.83
CA LEU A 289 -17.70 -14.42 4.01
C LEU A 289 -17.60 -15.32 5.26
N ALA A 290 -17.93 -16.61 5.12
CA ALA A 290 -17.76 -17.59 6.19
C ALA A 290 -16.30 -17.71 6.66
N ALA A 291 -15.36 -17.70 5.72
CA ALA A 291 -13.92 -17.69 6.02
C ALA A 291 -13.51 -16.44 6.79
N LEU A 292 -13.93 -15.25 6.36
CA LEU A 292 -13.61 -13.98 7.04
C LEU A 292 -14.25 -13.89 8.44
N ARG A 293 -15.49 -14.37 8.63
CA ARG A 293 -16.15 -14.44 9.95
C ARG A 293 -15.34 -15.29 10.92
N ARG A 294 -14.96 -16.50 10.50
CA ARG A 294 -14.14 -17.41 11.32
C ARG A 294 -12.82 -16.74 11.69
N LEU A 295 -12.14 -16.13 10.73
CA LEU A 295 -10.86 -15.48 10.99
C LEU A 295 -11.00 -14.30 11.96
N HIS A 296 -12.07 -13.52 11.85
CA HIS A 296 -12.33 -12.40 12.76
C HIS A 296 -12.65 -12.90 14.17
N ALA A 297 -13.39 -14.00 14.32
CA ALA A 297 -13.62 -14.64 15.62
C ALA A 297 -12.31 -15.14 16.26
N GLU A 298 -11.39 -15.68 15.48
CA GLU A 298 -10.06 -16.10 15.94
C GLU A 298 -9.14 -14.90 16.26
N GLN A 299 -9.34 -13.75 15.61
CA GLN A 299 -8.51 -12.54 15.73
C GLN A 299 -9.38 -11.28 15.90
N PRO A 300 -10.07 -11.12 17.05
CA PRO A 300 -11.04 -10.03 17.25
C PRO A 300 -10.38 -8.65 17.29
N HIS A 301 -9.09 -8.57 17.66
CA HIS A 301 -8.33 -7.33 17.80
C HIS A 301 -7.59 -6.90 16.52
N ALA A 302 -7.91 -7.49 15.35
CA ALA A 302 -7.30 -7.13 14.08
C ALA A 302 -8.17 -6.12 13.30
N PRO A 303 -7.96 -4.79 13.42
CA PRO A 303 -8.88 -3.78 12.87
C PRO A 303 -9.02 -3.83 11.35
N ARG A 304 -7.92 -4.13 10.63
CA ARG A 304 -7.95 -4.27 9.16
C ARG A 304 -8.77 -5.49 8.70
N LEU A 305 -8.77 -6.55 9.48
CA LEU A 305 -9.56 -7.75 9.19
C LEU A 305 -11.04 -7.47 9.44
N ALA A 306 -11.37 -6.85 10.58
CA ALA A 306 -12.72 -6.44 10.92
C ALA A 306 -13.30 -5.47 9.87
N MET A 307 -12.52 -4.50 9.40
CA MET A 307 -12.91 -3.60 8.31
C MET A 307 -13.17 -4.36 6.99
N ARG A 308 -12.31 -5.31 6.63
CA ARG A 308 -12.46 -6.11 5.41
C ARG A 308 -13.72 -6.97 5.47
N LEU A 309 -13.99 -7.59 6.62
CA LEU A 309 -15.22 -8.32 6.88
C LEU A 309 -16.45 -7.39 6.75
N GLY A 310 -16.41 -6.21 7.38
CA GLY A 310 -17.47 -5.20 7.28
C GLY A 310 -17.78 -4.82 5.83
N GLY A 311 -16.75 -4.56 5.02
CA GLY A 311 -16.93 -4.28 3.58
C GLY A 311 -17.59 -5.43 2.82
N LYS A 312 -17.27 -6.69 3.15
CA LYS A 312 -17.91 -7.85 2.53
C LYS A 312 -19.34 -8.10 2.99
N LEU A 313 -19.64 -7.80 4.25
CA LEU A 313 -20.99 -7.83 4.78
C LEU A 313 -21.86 -6.76 4.12
N MET A 314 -21.31 -5.57 3.84
CA MET A 314 -21.99 -4.53 3.05
C MET A 314 -22.35 -4.99 1.63
N GLU A 315 -21.42 -5.64 0.93
CA GLU A 315 -21.67 -6.21 -0.41
C GLU A 315 -22.73 -7.32 -0.38
N ALA A 316 -22.83 -8.05 0.73
CA ALA A 316 -23.79 -9.12 0.95
C ALA A 316 -25.17 -8.62 1.46
N GLY A 317 -25.32 -7.32 1.74
CA GLY A 317 -26.55 -6.75 2.30
C GLY A 317 -26.80 -7.05 3.78
N GLN A 318 -25.78 -7.52 4.51
CA GLN A 318 -25.86 -7.89 5.93
C GLN A 318 -25.40 -6.72 6.80
N PHE A 319 -26.21 -5.67 6.87
CA PHE A 319 -25.82 -4.36 7.39
C PHE A 319 -25.59 -4.34 8.91
N GLU A 320 -26.37 -5.09 9.68
CA GLU A 320 -26.22 -5.15 11.14
C GLU A 320 -24.91 -5.81 11.56
N GLU A 321 -24.51 -6.87 10.87
CA GLU A 321 -23.23 -7.53 11.13
C GLU A 321 -22.07 -6.68 10.59
N ALA A 322 -22.26 -5.98 9.46
CA ALA A 322 -21.29 -5.03 8.94
C ALA A 322 -21.01 -3.91 9.95
N GLU A 323 -22.06 -3.36 10.56
CA GLU A 323 -21.98 -2.37 11.64
C GLU A 323 -21.13 -2.89 12.81
N ALA A 324 -21.39 -4.11 13.28
CA ALA A 324 -20.60 -4.73 14.34
C ALA A 324 -19.11 -4.88 13.97
N ALA A 325 -18.83 -5.33 12.74
CA ALA A 325 -17.47 -5.48 12.24
C ALA A 325 -16.75 -4.13 12.12
N PHE A 326 -17.42 -3.08 11.64
CA PHE A 326 -16.83 -1.73 11.58
C PHE A 326 -16.63 -1.11 12.95
N ARG A 327 -17.52 -1.37 13.94
CA ARG A 327 -17.27 -0.94 15.33
C ARG A 327 -16.06 -1.64 15.94
N ALA A 328 -15.90 -2.94 15.71
CA ALA A 328 -14.71 -3.68 16.13
C ALA A 328 -13.44 -3.14 15.45
N ALA A 329 -13.52 -2.79 14.17
CA ALA A 329 -12.44 -2.14 13.45
C ALA A 329 -12.08 -0.77 14.06
N ARG A 330 -13.09 0.04 14.38
CA ARG A 330 -12.93 1.38 14.97
C ARG A 330 -12.28 1.33 16.35
N ALA A 331 -12.61 0.33 17.15
CA ALA A 331 -12.00 0.13 18.46
C ALA A 331 -10.49 -0.18 18.37
N GLY A 332 -10.04 -0.84 17.30
CA GLY A 332 -8.62 -1.19 17.11
C GLY A 332 -7.81 -0.13 16.36
N ASP A 333 -8.43 0.68 15.50
CA ASP A 333 -7.79 1.77 14.76
C ASP A 333 -8.76 2.96 14.56
N PRO A 334 -8.90 3.83 15.57
CA PRO A 334 -9.88 4.92 15.54
C PRO A 334 -9.49 6.06 14.61
N HIS A 335 -8.26 6.12 14.10
CA HIS A 335 -7.79 7.22 13.25
C HIS A 335 -7.90 6.91 11.74
N TYR A 336 -8.32 5.70 11.37
CA TYR A 336 -8.42 5.32 9.98
C TYR A 336 -9.79 5.67 9.38
N VAL A 337 -9.82 6.77 8.60
CA VAL A 337 -11.03 7.34 7.98
C VAL A 337 -11.94 6.32 7.28
N PRO A 338 -11.44 5.34 6.48
CA PRO A 338 -12.30 4.36 5.82
C PRO A 338 -13.16 3.51 6.76
N ILE A 339 -12.73 3.29 8.01
CA ILE A 339 -13.52 2.55 9.01
C ILE A 339 -14.77 3.34 9.40
N HIS A 340 -14.61 4.65 9.67
CA HIS A 340 -15.73 5.53 9.99
C HIS A 340 -16.70 5.66 8.83
N LEU A 341 -16.18 5.82 7.61
CA LEU A 341 -17.01 5.85 6.40
C LEU A 341 -17.79 4.54 6.22
N GLY A 342 -17.17 3.40 6.49
CA GLY A 342 -17.81 2.08 6.46
C GLY A 342 -18.92 1.94 7.50
N LEU A 343 -18.67 2.38 8.75
CA LEU A 343 -19.66 2.35 9.83
C LEU A 343 -20.88 3.22 9.50
N ILE A 344 -20.66 4.46 9.05
CA ILE A 344 -21.73 5.37 8.66
C ILE A 344 -22.55 4.76 7.52
N ALA A 345 -21.88 4.25 6.48
CA ALA A 345 -22.56 3.62 5.35
C ALA A 345 -23.37 2.37 5.77
N ALA A 346 -22.87 1.57 6.72
CA ALA A 346 -23.59 0.42 7.26
C ALA A 346 -24.86 0.84 8.01
N LEU A 347 -24.78 1.89 8.82
CA LEU A 347 -25.92 2.44 9.55
C LEU A 347 -26.95 3.07 8.60
N GLU A 348 -26.49 3.80 7.57
CA GLU A 348 -27.36 4.35 6.51
C GLU A 348 -28.09 3.24 5.76
N ALA A 349 -27.38 2.17 5.36
CA ALA A 349 -27.96 1.05 4.63
C ALA A 349 -28.93 0.21 5.49
N ALA A 350 -28.70 0.12 6.80
CA ALA A 350 -29.62 -0.47 7.76
C ALA A 350 -30.83 0.43 8.09
N GLY A 351 -30.93 1.63 7.51
CA GLY A 351 -32.02 2.58 7.77
C GLY A 351 -31.97 3.25 9.15
N LYS A 352 -30.86 3.11 9.89
CA LYS A 352 -30.68 3.67 11.24
C LYS A 352 -30.19 5.12 11.16
N THR A 353 -31.05 6.02 10.67
CA THR A 353 -30.72 7.41 10.33
C THR A 353 -30.12 8.20 11.50
N GLU A 354 -30.72 8.13 12.70
CA GLU A 354 -30.20 8.81 13.89
C GLU A 354 -28.84 8.26 14.34
N ALA A 355 -28.68 6.93 14.32
CA ALA A 355 -27.41 6.30 14.67
C ALA A 355 -26.31 6.65 13.66
N ALA A 356 -26.64 6.76 12.37
CA ALA A 356 -25.71 7.20 11.33
C ALA A 356 -25.26 8.65 11.57
N ALA A 357 -26.19 9.54 11.92
CA ALA A 357 -25.87 10.94 12.25
C ALA A 357 -24.97 11.03 13.49
N GLN A 358 -25.27 10.25 14.54
CA GLN A 358 -24.43 10.16 15.73
C GLN A 358 -23.03 9.62 15.42
N ALA A 359 -22.93 8.51 14.68
CA ALA A 359 -21.64 7.94 14.29
C ALA A 359 -20.80 8.89 13.42
N ALA A 360 -21.46 9.66 12.55
CA ALA A 360 -20.79 10.67 11.74
C ALA A 360 -20.32 11.86 12.59
N ALA A 361 -21.08 12.25 13.62
CA ALA A 361 -20.69 13.32 14.54
C ALA A 361 -19.47 12.89 15.37
N GLU A 362 -19.49 11.68 15.95
CA GLU A 362 -18.36 11.06 16.64
C GLU A 362 -17.12 10.99 15.73
N ALA A 363 -17.29 10.64 14.46
CA ALA A 363 -16.20 10.57 13.50
C ALA A 363 -15.59 11.96 13.22
N VAL A 364 -16.41 13.00 13.09
CA VAL A 364 -15.94 14.39 12.91
C VAL A 364 -15.26 14.93 14.17
N GLU A 365 -15.75 14.56 15.36
CA GLU A 365 -15.11 14.92 16.63
C GLU A 365 -13.74 14.25 16.80
N ALA A 366 -13.66 12.95 16.50
CA ALA A 366 -12.42 12.20 16.61
C ALA A 366 -11.40 12.55 15.50
N LEU A 367 -11.89 12.90 14.30
CA LEU A 367 -11.10 13.22 13.12
C LEU A 367 -11.64 14.51 12.49
N PRO A 368 -11.27 15.67 13.04
CA PRO A 368 -11.80 16.94 12.60
C PRO A 368 -11.26 17.37 11.24
N GLU A 369 -10.20 16.76 10.71
CA GLU A 369 -9.56 17.25 9.47
C GLU A 369 -10.25 16.85 8.16
N PRO A 370 -10.60 15.57 7.93
CA PRO A 370 -11.12 15.12 6.65
C PRO A 370 -12.48 15.75 6.27
N PRO A 371 -12.57 16.55 5.19
CA PRO A 371 -13.83 17.18 4.76
C PRO A 371 -14.92 16.16 4.42
N ILE A 372 -14.51 14.96 3.99
CA ILE A 372 -15.40 13.85 3.66
C ILE A 372 -16.26 13.39 4.84
N LEU A 373 -15.76 13.48 6.08
CA LEU A 373 -16.52 13.10 7.28
C LEU A 373 -17.61 14.12 7.59
N ARG A 374 -17.37 15.41 7.36
CA ARG A 374 -18.40 16.46 7.48
C ARG A 374 -19.45 16.38 6.39
N LEU A 375 -19.05 16.04 5.16
CA LEU A 375 -20.01 15.72 4.09
C LEU A 375 -20.94 14.59 4.54
N ARG A 376 -20.38 13.50 5.07
CA ARG A 376 -21.17 12.35 5.55
C ARG A 376 -22.06 12.73 6.74
N LEU A 377 -21.57 13.51 7.69
CA LEU A 377 -22.38 14.06 8.78
C LEU A 377 -23.56 14.89 8.24
N GLY A 378 -23.31 15.79 7.30
CA GLY A 378 -24.34 16.60 6.65
C GLY A 378 -25.43 15.75 5.98
N LYS A 379 -25.03 14.72 5.23
CA LYS A 379 -25.97 13.79 4.58
C LYS A 379 -26.76 12.95 5.58
N ALA A 380 -26.10 12.44 6.62
CA ALA A 380 -26.75 11.66 7.67
C ALA A 380 -27.76 12.51 8.47
N LEU A 381 -27.41 13.76 8.82
CA LEU A 381 -28.31 14.73 9.45
C LEU A 381 -29.50 15.09 8.56
N LEU A 382 -29.27 15.22 7.25
CA LEU A 382 -30.34 15.48 6.29
C LEU A 382 -31.33 14.31 6.24
N ALA A 383 -30.84 13.07 6.23
CA ALA A 383 -31.67 11.85 6.28
C ALA A 383 -32.41 11.71 7.63
N ALA A 384 -31.85 12.22 8.72
CA ALA A 384 -32.49 12.32 10.03
C ALA A 384 -33.46 13.51 10.16
N GLY A 385 -33.69 14.29 9.10
CA GLY A 385 -34.60 15.44 9.13
C GLY A 385 -34.05 16.69 9.83
N ARG A 386 -32.78 16.69 10.26
CA ARG A 386 -32.14 17.80 10.97
C ARG A 386 -31.55 18.82 9.98
N HIS A 387 -32.43 19.44 9.19
CA HIS A 387 -32.06 20.25 8.02
C HIS A 387 -31.10 21.41 8.32
N ALA A 388 -31.31 22.15 9.43
CA ALA A 388 -30.46 23.27 9.81
C ALA A 388 -29.03 22.82 10.18
N ALA A 389 -28.91 21.75 10.97
CA ALA A 389 -27.62 21.17 11.36
C ALA A 389 -26.91 20.55 10.16
N ALA A 390 -27.66 19.89 9.27
CA ALA A 390 -27.14 19.37 8.00
C ALA A 390 -26.51 20.49 7.16
N ALA A 391 -27.21 21.61 6.99
CA ALA A 391 -26.71 22.75 6.23
C ALA A 391 -25.44 23.36 6.88
N ALA A 392 -25.35 23.43 8.21
CA ALA A 392 -24.14 23.90 8.90
C ALA A 392 -22.93 22.98 8.62
N ALA A 393 -23.09 21.67 8.81
CA ALA A 393 -22.02 20.69 8.56
C ALA A 393 -21.54 20.69 7.10
N LEU A 394 -22.46 20.87 6.14
CA LEU A 394 -22.13 20.92 4.71
C LEU A 394 -21.41 22.22 4.31
N ARG A 395 -21.76 23.36 4.93
CA ARG A 395 -21.00 24.61 4.76
C ARG A 395 -19.59 24.48 5.29
N GLU A 396 -19.40 23.84 6.44
CA GLU A 396 -18.06 23.56 6.95
C GLU A 396 -17.26 22.61 6.04
N ALA A 397 -17.91 21.57 5.48
CA ALA A 397 -17.28 20.68 4.51
C ALA A 397 -16.79 21.46 3.27
N LEU A 398 -17.61 22.38 2.75
CA LEU A 398 -17.28 23.24 1.61
C LEU A 398 -16.26 24.33 1.94
N ALA A 399 -16.25 24.85 3.17
CA ALA A 399 -15.24 25.80 3.61
C ALA A 399 -13.83 25.16 3.63
N ARG A 400 -13.75 23.88 4.00
CA ARG A 400 -12.50 23.11 4.00
C ARG A 400 -12.12 22.60 2.61
N ASN A 401 -13.10 22.25 1.78
CA ASN A 401 -12.88 21.86 0.40
C ASN A 401 -14.01 22.38 -0.51
N PRO A 402 -13.80 23.52 -1.18
CA PRO A 402 -14.79 24.13 -2.07
C PRO A 402 -15.19 23.27 -3.27
N ASP A 403 -14.37 22.29 -3.65
CA ASP A 403 -14.54 21.45 -4.84
C ASP A 403 -15.45 20.23 -4.64
N LEU A 404 -15.96 20.01 -3.42
CA LEU A 404 -16.88 18.92 -3.12
C LEU A 404 -18.26 19.15 -3.75
N ALA A 405 -18.42 18.77 -5.01
CA ALA A 405 -19.68 18.87 -5.75
C ALA A 405 -20.86 18.22 -5.00
N GLU A 406 -20.63 17.03 -4.43
CA GLU A 406 -21.63 16.30 -3.63
C GLU A 406 -22.07 17.08 -2.38
N ALA A 407 -21.16 17.87 -1.77
CA ALA A 407 -21.50 18.71 -0.63
C ALA A 407 -22.37 19.91 -1.01
N ARG A 408 -22.16 20.50 -2.20
CA ARG A 408 -23.01 21.59 -2.71
C ARG A 408 -24.42 21.11 -3.01
N GLU A 409 -24.54 19.94 -3.64
CA GLU A 409 -25.83 19.31 -3.93
C GLU A 409 -26.60 18.99 -2.66
N ALA A 410 -25.92 18.38 -1.67
CA ALA A 410 -26.51 18.07 -0.37
C ALA A 410 -26.91 19.35 0.38
N LEU A 411 -26.13 20.44 0.28
CA LEU A 411 -26.44 21.71 0.94
C LEU A 411 -27.71 22.33 0.34
N ALA A 412 -27.81 22.35 -1.00
CA ALA A 412 -29.01 22.83 -1.68
C ALA A 412 -30.25 21.97 -1.34
N ALA A 413 -30.09 20.67 -1.13
CA ALA A 413 -31.16 19.79 -0.66
C ALA A 413 -31.56 20.12 0.80
N ALA A 414 -30.60 20.30 1.70
CA ALA A 414 -30.85 20.65 3.10
C ALA A 414 -31.55 22.00 3.24
N GLU A 415 -31.16 23.01 2.48
CA GLU A 415 -31.80 24.33 2.51
C GLU A 415 -33.21 24.33 1.91
N ARG A 416 -33.46 23.55 0.86
CA ARG A 416 -34.82 23.36 0.33
C ARG A 416 -35.73 22.67 1.33
N ALA A 417 -35.25 21.59 1.96
CA ALA A 417 -36.01 20.87 2.97
C ALA A 417 -36.30 21.74 4.20
N GLY A 418 -35.31 22.53 4.65
CA GLY A 418 -35.50 23.49 5.74
C GLY A 418 -36.52 24.59 5.44
N ARG A 419 -36.54 25.12 4.20
CA ARG A 419 -37.55 26.12 3.76
C ARG A 419 -38.95 25.52 3.66
N ALA A 420 -39.09 24.28 3.22
CA ALA A 420 -40.38 23.59 3.16
C ALA A 420 -40.95 23.37 4.58
N ALA A 421 -40.12 22.88 5.50
CA ALA A 421 -40.50 22.69 6.90
C ALA A 421 -40.87 24.01 7.62
N ALA A 422 -40.19 25.11 7.28
CA ALA A 422 -40.53 26.44 7.81
C ALA A 422 -41.78 27.05 7.16
N GLY A 423 -42.08 26.70 5.90
CA GLY A 423 -43.29 27.12 5.19
C GLY A 423 -44.56 26.45 5.71
N ASP A 424 -44.48 25.18 6.11
CA ASP A 424 -45.59 24.45 6.76
C ASP A 424 -45.86 24.95 8.18
N ALA A 425 -44.84 25.45 8.89
CA ALA A 425 -45.00 26.10 10.20
C ALA A 425 -45.58 27.53 10.12
N GLY A 426 -45.60 28.14 8.92
CA GLY A 426 -46.04 29.52 8.68
C GLY A 426 -47.53 29.69 8.34
N ALA A 427 -48.33 28.61 8.39
CA ALA A 427 -49.74 28.63 8.00
C ALA A 427 -50.75 28.76 9.18
N GLU A 428 -50.29 28.87 10.43
CA GLU A 428 -51.20 28.86 11.60
C GLU A 428 -51.14 30.06 12.56
N ASP A 429 -50.43 31.16 12.30
CA ASP A 429 -50.60 32.33 13.18
C ASP A 429 -50.46 33.69 12.50
N ALA A 430 -51.47 34.54 12.74
CA ALA A 430 -51.67 35.85 12.13
C ALA A 430 -51.31 36.96 13.11
N ALA A 431 -50.68 38.04 12.61
CA ALA A 431 -50.99 39.45 12.89
C ALA A 431 -49.77 40.37 12.63
N ALA A 432 -49.95 41.38 11.78
CA ALA A 432 -49.04 42.51 11.58
C ALA A 432 -49.14 43.54 12.74
N PRO A 433 -48.24 44.54 12.85
CA PRO A 433 -48.40 45.80 12.09
C PRO A 433 -47.03 46.47 11.71
N PRO A 434 -46.92 47.76 11.27
CA PRO A 434 -46.51 48.09 9.89
C PRO A 434 -45.22 48.96 9.77
N ALA A 435 -44.80 49.20 8.51
CA ALA A 435 -43.61 49.95 8.07
C ALA A 435 -43.67 51.49 8.25
N PRO A 436 -42.60 52.22 7.87
CA PRO A 436 -42.81 53.33 6.92
C PRO A 436 -41.75 53.49 5.78
N ALA A 437 -42.28 53.93 4.63
CA ALA A 437 -41.81 54.75 3.49
C ALA A 437 -40.43 55.47 3.57
N ALA A 438 -39.73 55.95 2.52
CA ALA A 438 -39.85 56.05 1.05
C ALA A 438 -38.54 56.72 0.49
N ARG A 439 -38.29 56.67 -0.84
CA ARG A 439 -38.06 57.82 -1.77
C ARG A 439 -37.35 57.44 -3.08
N GLY A 440 -37.92 57.87 -4.22
CA GLY A 440 -37.30 57.94 -5.57
C GLY A 440 -36.34 59.13 -5.71
N ARG A 441 -35.70 59.44 -6.84
CA ARG A 441 -36.16 59.48 -8.25
C ARG A 441 -34.97 59.65 -9.25
N PRO A 442 -35.22 59.65 -10.59
CA PRO A 442 -34.27 59.40 -11.68
C PRO A 442 -33.94 60.62 -12.58
N GLY A 443 -33.10 60.42 -13.61
CA GLY A 443 -32.97 61.24 -14.83
C GLY A 443 -31.73 60.87 -15.65
N ALA A 444 -31.58 61.12 -16.94
CA ALA A 444 -32.51 61.40 -18.04
C ALA A 444 -31.73 61.20 -19.38
N ARG A 445 -32.43 60.60 -20.34
CA ARG A 445 -32.39 60.51 -21.82
C ARG A 445 -31.33 61.19 -22.76
N PRO A 446 -31.26 60.68 -24.03
CA PRO A 446 -30.24 60.91 -25.08
C PRO A 446 -30.69 62.02 -26.09
N PRO A 447 -30.06 62.26 -27.28
CA PRO A 447 -30.19 61.42 -28.51
C PRO A 447 -28.90 61.52 -29.42
N ALA A 448 -28.74 61.06 -30.67
CA ALA A 448 -29.58 60.46 -31.70
C ALA A 448 -28.71 59.67 -32.72
N ALA A 449 -29.26 58.57 -33.24
CA ALA A 449 -29.28 58.08 -34.64
C ALA A 449 -27.99 58.00 -35.50
N ALA A 450 -27.74 56.97 -36.32
CA ALA A 450 -28.45 55.74 -36.65
C ALA A 450 -27.55 54.87 -37.57
N LYS A 451 -27.55 53.55 -37.36
CA LYS A 451 -27.90 52.52 -38.37
C LYS A 451 -27.62 51.12 -37.80
N GLY A 452 -28.64 50.26 -37.83
CA GLY A 452 -28.55 48.83 -37.51
C GLY A 452 -29.54 48.35 -36.45
N ALA A 453 -30.84 48.50 -36.70
CA ALA A 453 -31.92 47.83 -35.94
C ALA A 453 -31.84 46.30 -36.17
N ALA A 454 -32.28 45.42 -35.27
CA ALA A 454 -33.27 45.59 -34.22
C ALA A 454 -32.98 44.72 -32.98
N GLU A 455 -33.51 45.22 -31.87
CA GLU A 455 -33.27 44.92 -30.45
C GLU A 455 -34.25 43.89 -29.82
N PRO A 456 -34.06 43.54 -28.52
CA PRO A 456 -34.77 42.52 -27.73
C PRO A 456 -35.83 43.06 -26.75
N CYS A 457 -36.70 42.19 -26.19
CA CYS A 457 -36.98 42.06 -24.73
C CYS A 457 -38.24 41.20 -24.37
N ALA A 458 -38.08 40.45 -23.27
CA ALA A 458 -39.04 40.08 -22.20
C ALA A 458 -40.27 39.15 -22.45
N SER A 459 -40.39 38.19 -21.52
CA SER A 459 -41.63 37.63 -20.95
C SER A 459 -42.52 36.76 -21.84
N ALA A 460 -42.29 35.45 -21.77
CA ALA A 460 -43.38 34.46 -21.71
C ALA A 460 -42.89 33.24 -20.92
N LEU A 461 -43.75 32.73 -20.04
CA LEU A 461 -43.59 31.50 -19.29
C LEU A 461 -42.79 30.44 -20.06
N ARG A 462 -41.56 30.13 -19.62
CA ARG A 462 -41.06 28.78 -19.87
C ARG A 462 -41.90 27.85 -18.99
N PRO A 463 -42.58 26.83 -19.55
CA PRO A 463 -43.10 25.78 -18.70
C PRO A 463 -41.91 25.19 -17.94
N ALA A 464 -42.14 24.79 -16.69
CA ALA A 464 -41.17 24.06 -15.89
C ALA A 464 -40.43 23.05 -16.78
N ALA A 465 -39.09 23.01 -16.68
CA ALA A 465 -38.32 21.95 -17.32
C ALA A 465 -39.01 20.61 -17.01
N PRO A 466 -39.40 19.82 -18.03
CA PRO A 466 -40.18 18.63 -17.79
C PRO A 466 -39.40 17.72 -16.83
N PRO A 467 -40.06 16.98 -15.94
CA PRO A 467 -39.39 16.03 -15.07
C PRO A 467 -38.51 15.12 -15.94
N ALA A 468 -37.27 14.88 -15.50
CA ALA A 468 -36.20 14.30 -16.32
C ALA A 468 -36.62 13.03 -17.11
N GLY A 469 -37.56 12.25 -16.55
CA GLY A 469 -38.19 11.10 -17.21
C GLY A 469 -38.95 11.38 -18.52
N ALA A 470 -39.61 12.53 -18.68
CA ALA A 470 -40.36 12.87 -19.89
C ALA A 470 -39.44 13.26 -21.06
N ALA A 471 -38.27 13.85 -20.77
CA ALA A 471 -37.25 14.11 -21.80
C ALA A 471 -36.63 12.81 -22.32
N LEU A 472 -36.26 11.89 -21.42
CA LEU A 472 -35.77 10.56 -21.81
C LEU A 472 -36.79 9.75 -22.61
N GLN A 473 -38.08 9.83 -22.25
CA GLN A 473 -39.13 9.13 -22.99
C GLN A 473 -39.25 9.64 -24.44
N ARG A 474 -39.16 10.96 -24.65
CA ARG A 474 -39.15 11.55 -25.99
C ARG A 474 -37.92 11.12 -26.81
N LEU A 475 -36.74 11.10 -26.18
CA LEU A 475 -35.51 10.64 -26.85
C LEU A 475 -35.57 9.15 -27.21
N ARG A 476 -36.14 8.30 -26.35
CA ARG A 476 -36.40 6.89 -26.69
C ARG A 476 -37.39 6.73 -27.84
N GLN A 477 -38.45 7.55 -27.87
CA GLN A 477 -39.40 7.55 -28.97
C GLN A 477 -38.78 8.05 -30.28
N ALA A 478 -37.88 9.03 -30.23
CA ALA A 478 -37.13 9.51 -31.39
C ALA A 478 -36.26 8.38 -31.98
N VAL A 479 -35.46 7.72 -31.13
CA VAL A 479 -34.65 6.56 -31.54
C VAL A 479 -35.50 5.39 -32.07
N ALA A 480 -36.69 5.16 -31.50
CA ALA A 480 -37.58 4.11 -31.98
C ALA A 480 -38.24 4.42 -33.33
N ARG A 481 -38.48 5.70 -33.63
CA ARG A 481 -39.06 6.15 -34.91
C ARG A 481 -38.04 6.14 -36.03
N ASP A 482 -36.82 6.55 -35.72
CA ASP A 482 -35.70 6.51 -36.65
C ASP A 482 -34.46 5.93 -35.98
N PRO A 483 -34.26 4.60 -36.06
CA PRO A 483 -33.07 3.95 -35.53
C PRO A 483 -31.76 4.38 -36.22
N SER A 484 -31.83 5.07 -37.36
CA SER A 484 -30.67 5.56 -38.10
C SER A 484 -30.23 6.98 -37.69
N ASP A 485 -31.02 7.66 -36.85
CA ASP A 485 -30.70 9.00 -36.36
C ASP A 485 -29.59 8.97 -35.29
N GLU A 486 -28.35 9.21 -35.73
CA GLU A 486 -27.17 9.28 -34.87
C GLU A 486 -27.32 10.33 -33.75
N ALA A 487 -27.92 11.48 -34.05
CA ALA A 487 -28.07 12.57 -33.09
C ALA A 487 -29.05 12.19 -31.97
N ALA A 488 -30.15 11.49 -32.30
CA ALA A 488 -31.09 10.98 -31.31
C ALA A 488 -30.46 9.95 -30.39
N HIS A 489 -29.64 9.03 -30.93
CA HIS A 489 -28.89 8.06 -30.12
C HIS A 489 -27.92 8.73 -29.16
N LEU A 490 -27.10 9.67 -29.66
CA LEU A 490 -26.13 10.40 -28.84
C LEU A 490 -26.82 11.24 -27.75
N ALA A 491 -27.90 11.95 -28.10
CA ALA A 491 -28.68 12.74 -27.14
C ALA A 491 -29.31 11.86 -26.04
N LEU A 492 -29.78 10.65 -26.38
CA LEU A 492 -30.29 9.69 -25.40
C LEU A 492 -29.18 9.22 -24.45
N ILE A 493 -28.00 8.87 -24.97
CA ILE A 493 -26.86 8.43 -24.16
C ILE A 493 -26.43 9.55 -23.20
N ASP A 494 -26.28 10.77 -23.71
CA ASP A 494 -25.82 11.91 -22.91
C ASP A 494 -26.86 12.31 -21.84
N ALA A 495 -28.15 12.27 -22.16
CA ALA A 495 -29.22 12.49 -21.19
C ALA A 495 -29.23 11.43 -20.07
N LEU A 496 -29.00 10.15 -20.41
CA LEU A 496 -28.88 9.08 -19.41
C LEU A 496 -27.66 9.29 -18.51
N LEU A 497 -26.56 9.82 -19.04
CA LEU A 497 -25.37 10.13 -18.24
C LEU A 497 -25.57 11.34 -17.32
N ALA A 498 -26.26 12.37 -17.79
CA ALA A 498 -26.61 13.53 -16.98
C ALA A 498 -27.48 13.15 -15.77
N GLU A 499 -28.34 12.13 -15.88
CA GLU A 499 -29.10 11.57 -14.76
C GLU A 499 -28.30 10.58 -13.88
N GLY A 500 -27.00 10.37 -14.16
CA GLY A 500 -26.17 9.40 -13.44
C GLY A 500 -26.47 7.94 -13.77
N ARG A 501 -27.33 7.66 -14.76
CA ARG A 501 -27.78 6.32 -15.15
C ARG A 501 -26.77 5.61 -16.07
N LYS A 502 -25.60 5.28 -15.51
CA LYS A 502 -24.46 4.72 -16.26
C LYS A 502 -24.73 3.38 -16.95
N ALA A 503 -25.46 2.46 -16.30
CA ALA A 503 -25.76 1.15 -16.89
C ALA A 503 -26.76 1.25 -18.06
N PRO A 504 -27.88 1.97 -17.94
CA PRO A 504 -28.74 2.28 -19.09
C PRO A 504 -28.02 3.03 -20.22
N ALA A 505 -27.14 3.98 -19.91
CA ALA A 505 -26.36 4.69 -20.92
C ALA A 505 -25.42 3.75 -21.69
N LEU A 506 -24.79 2.80 -21.00
CA LEU A 506 -23.95 1.79 -21.64
C LEU A 506 -24.76 0.89 -22.58
N ALA A 507 -25.93 0.42 -22.13
CA ALA A 507 -26.82 -0.40 -22.96
C ALA A 507 -27.31 0.38 -24.19
N ALA A 508 -27.66 1.67 -24.03
CA ALA A 508 -28.03 2.54 -25.13
C ALA A 508 -26.87 2.75 -26.11
N ALA A 509 -25.64 2.93 -25.64
CA ALA A 509 -24.46 3.06 -26.49
C ALA A 509 -24.14 1.76 -27.26
N GLN A 510 -24.36 0.58 -26.65
CA GLN A 510 -24.23 -0.70 -27.34
C GLN A 510 -25.29 -0.86 -28.45
N ALA A 511 -26.54 -0.51 -28.16
CA ALA A 511 -27.62 -0.54 -29.14
C ALA A 511 -27.37 0.44 -30.29
N ALA A 512 -26.88 1.65 -29.99
CA ALA A 512 -26.51 2.66 -30.98
C ALA A 512 -25.41 2.15 -31.92
N VAL A 513 -24.34 1.51 -31.40
CA VAL A 513 -23.28 0.94 -32.23
C VAL A 513 -23.76 -0.24 -33.09
N ALA A 514 -24.72 -1.02 -32.59
CA ALA A 514 -25.34 -2.11 -33.35
C ALA A 514 -26.22 -1.59 -34.50
N ALA A 515 -27.00 -0.53 -34.26
CA ALA A 515 -27.84 0.10 -35.27
C ALA A 515 -27.03 0.93 -36.29
N LEU A 516 -25.95 1.57 -35.84
CA LEU A 516 -25.12 2.48 -36.61
C LEU A 516 -23.64 2.02 -36.63
N PRO A 517 -23.32 0.91 -37.32
CA PRO A 517 -21.95 0.42 -37.42
C PRO A 517 -21.04 1.35 -38.23
N GLY A 518 -21.52 2.43 -38.85
CA GLY A 518 -20.68 3.47 -39.45
C GLY A 518 -20.33 4.63 -38.51
N SER A 519 -21.01 4.75 -37.36
CA SER A 519 -20.86 5.91 -36.47
C SER A 519 -19.58 5.82 -35.65
N GLY A 520 -18.66 6.77 -35.88
CA GLY A 520 -17.49 6.97 -35.03
C GLY A 520 -17.87 7.55 -33.66
N ALA A 521 -18.86 8.45 -33.60
CA ALA A 521 -19.28 9.11 -32.37
C ALA A 521 -19.97 8.16 -31.38
N CYS A 522 -20.84 7.26 -31.85
CA CYS A 522 -21.47 6.25 -30.99
C CYS A 522 -20.44 5.26 -30.44
N ARG A 523 -19.44 4.88 -31.25
CA ARG A 523 -18.32 4.04 -30.78
C ARG A 523 -17.44 4.74 -29.76
N ALA A 524 -17.19 6.03 -29.95
CA ALA A 524 -16.47 6.84 -28.97
C ALA A 524 -17.20 6.86 -27.63
N ARG A 525 -18.52 7.12 -27.64
CA ARG A 525 -19.36 7.07 -26.43
C ARG A 525 -19.32 5.69 -25.77
N LEU A 526 -19.45 4.60 -26.53
CA LEU A 526 -19.33 3.24 -26.01
C LEU A 526 -17.96 2.98 -25.35
N GLY A 527 -16.89 3.35 -26.05
CA GLY A 527 -15.52 3.19 -25.56
C GLY A 527 -15.26 3.94 -24.25
N VAL A 528 -15.66 5.22 -24.18
CA VAL A 528 -15.53 6.05 -22.99
C VAL A 528 -16.34 5.49 -21.80
N LEU A 529 -17.53 4.93 -22.05
CA LEU A 529 -18.35 4.33 -20.99
C LEU A 529 -17.79 3.00 -20.45
N LEU A 530 -17.08 2.25 -21.29
CA LEU A 530 -16.46 0.98 -20.90
C LEU A 530 -15.18 1.18 -20.08
N LEU A 531 -14.40 2.23 -20.35
CA LEU A 531 -13.09 2.51 -19.75
C LEU A 531 -12.99 2.29 -18.22
N PRO A 532 -13.90 2.82 -17.38
CA PRO A 532 -13.77 2.68 -15.92
C PRO A 532 -13.99 1.27 -15.37
N ARG A 533 -14.66 0.38 -16.11
CA ARG A 533 -15.07 -0.95 -15.62
C ARG A 533 -14.49 -2.11 -16.42
N ARG A 534 -14.28 -1.89 -17.73
CA ARG A 534 -13.93 -2.90 -18.72
C ARG A 534 -12.94 -2.32 -19.74
N PRO A 535 -11.70 -1.97 -19.34
CA PRO A 535 -10.73 -1.34 -20.22
C PRO A 535 -10.35 -2.22 -21.43
N ALA A 536 -10.41 -3.55 -21.30
CA ALA A 536 -10.18 -4.48 -22.39
C ALA A 536 -11.19 -4.30 -23.54
N ASP A 537 -12.46 -4.09 -23.18
CA ASP A 537 -13.55 -3.95 -24.14
C ASP A 537 -13.68 -2.52 -24.68
N ALA A 538 -13.03 -1.54 -24.04
CA ALA A 538 -13.04 -0.14 -24.46
C ALA A 538 -12.10 0.16 -25.64
N VAL A 539 -10.94 -0.53 -25.70
CA VAL A 539 -9.88 -0.25 -26.69
C VAL A 539 -10.38 -0.44 -28.14
N GLY A 540 -11.15 -1.49 -28.41
CA GLY A 540 -11.68 -1.79 -29.74
C GLY A 540 -12.59 -0.67 -30.28
N PRO A 541 -13.67 -0.31 -29.57
CA PRO A 541 -14.54 0.81 -29.95
C PRO A 541 -13.80 2.15 -30.11
N LEU A 542 -12.84 2.47 -29.24
CA LEU A 542 -12.07 3.72 -29.33
C LEU A 542 -11.15 3.75 -30.56
N ARG A 543 -10.46 2.64 -30.88
CA ARG A 543 -9.67 2.52 -32.12
C ARG A 543 -10.55 2.65 -33.36
N ALA A 544 -11.70 1.98 -33.36
CA ALA A 544 -12.64 2.06 -34.47
C ALA A 544 -13.23 3.47 -34.63
N ALA A 545 -13.50 4.19 -33.53
CA ALA A 545 -13.93 5.58 -33.59
C ALA A 545 -12.89 6.48 -34.28
N ILE A 546 -11.60 6.32 -33.96
CA ILE A 546 -10.50 7.05 -34.61
C ILE A 546 -10.44 6.68 -36.10
N ALA A 547 -10.52 5.39 -36.44
CA ALA A 547 -10.48 4.93 -37.84
C ALA A 547 -11.66 5.45 -38.69
N LEU A 548 -12.81 5.73 -38.06
CA LEU A 548 -13.99 6.34 -38.67
C LEU A 548 -13.95 7.87 -38.67
N GLY A 549 -12.79 8.48 -38.41
CA GLY A 549 -12.60 9.94 -38.43
C GLY A 549 -13.06 10.67 -37.16
N HIS A 550 -13.57 9.98 -36.14
CA HIS A 550 -13.97 10.58 -34.86
C HIS A 550 -12.81 10.57 -33.85
N ALA A 551 -11.68 11.18 -34.23
CA ALA A 551 -10.42 11.16 -33.48
C ALA A 551 -10.26 12.39 -32.56
N THR A 552 -11.28 12.69 -31.76
CA THR A 552 -11.25 13.83 -30.81
C THR A 552 -10.22 13.61 -29.70
N GLU A 553 -9.80 14.69 -29.04
CA GLU A 553 -8.87 14.65 -27.91
C GLU A 553 -9.31 13.60 -26.86
N GLN A 554 -10.57 13.66 -26.43
CA GLN A 554 -11.14 12.75 -25.44
C GLN A 554 -11.04 11.26 -25.85
N VAL A 555 -11.22 10.95 -27.14
CA VAL A 555 -11.15 9.58 -27.65
C VAL A 555 -9.72 9.06 -27.64
N ARG A 556 -8.76 9.89 -28.05
CA ARG A 556 -7.34 9.51 -28.05
C ARG A 556 -6.80 9.38 -26.62
N LEU A 557 -7.14 10.32 -25.74
CA LEU A 557 -6.81 10.25 -24.30
C LEU A 557 -7.37 8.97 -23.69
N GLY A 558 -8.63 8.65 -23.99
CA GLY A 558 -9.30 7.43 -23.55
C GLY A 558 -8.62 6.17 -24.08
N LEU A 559 -8.19 6.14 -25.34
CA LEU A 559 -7.49 4.99 -25.92
C LEU A 559 -6.13 4.76 -25.22
N ALA A 560 -5.33 5.82 -25.06
CA ALA A 560 -4.06 5.75 -24.34
C ALA A 560 -4.26 5.29 -22.89
N GLN A 561 -5.31 5.77 -22.21
CA GLN A 561 -5.65 5.34 -20.85
C GLN A 561 -6.03 3.85 -20.81
N GLY A 562 -6.87 3.39 -21.74
CA GLY A 562 -7.29 1.99 -21.82
C GLY A 562 -6.11 1.05 -22.06
N LEU A 563 -5.20 1.40 -22.96
CA LEU A 563 -3.98 0.64 -23.23
C LEU A 563 -3.05 0.60 -22.01
N ASN A 564 -2.88 1.71 -21.30
CA ASN A 564 -2.07 1.76 -20.08
C ASN A 564 -2.66 0.88 -18.97
N LEU A 565 -3.99 0.91 -18.77
CA LEU A 565 -4.68 0.06 -17.79
C LEU A 565 -4.53 -1.44 -18.08
N LEU A 566 -4.33 -1.81 -19.34
CA LEU A 566 -4.05 -3.19 -19.76
C LEU A 566 -2.56 -3.57 -19.69
N GLY A 567 -1.70 -2.65 -19.25
CA GLY A 567 -0.24 -2.83 -19.22
C GLY A 567 0.45 -2.75 -20.58
N ARG A 568 -0.27 -2.37 -21.65
CA ARG A 568 0.26 -2.20 -23.01
C ARG A 568 0.92 -0.83 -23.15
N LYS A 569 2.00 -0.62 -22.39
CA LYS A 569 2.61 0.71 -22.18
C LYS A 569 3.20 1.32 -23.46
N ASP A 570 3.85 0.53 -24.30
CA ASP A 570 4.48 1.04 -25.53
C ASP A 570 3.42 1.57 -26.51
N GLU A 571 2.31 0.85 -26.65
CA GLU A 571 1.18 1.29 -27.47
C GLU A 571 0.48 2.51 -26.86
N ALA A 572 0.33 2.55 -25.53
CA ALA A 572 -0.24 3.72 -24.85
C ALA A 572 0.62 4.98 -25.08
N LEU A 573 1.95 4.83 -25.01
CA LEU A 573 2.90 5.91 -25.25
C LEU A 573 2.89 6.38 -26.70
N ALA A 574 2.80 5.46 -27.67
CA ALA A 574 2.63 5.81 -29.08
C ALA A 574 1.35 6.64 -29.32
N VAL A 575 0.22 6.19 -28.77
CA VAL A 575 -1.04 6.94 -28.87
C VAL A 575 -0.94 8.31 -28.17
N ALA A 576 -0.26 8.40 -27.03
CA ALA A 576 -0.06 9.68 -26.34
C ALA A 576 0.77 10.68 -27.18
N ARG A 577 1.83 10.22 -27.86
CA ARG A 577 2.62 11.04 -28.79
C ARG A 577 1.78 11.55 -29.97
N GLU A 578 1.00 10.66 -30.58
CA GLU A 578 0.05 11.05 -31.63
C GLU A 578 -0.99 12.06 -31.13
N THR A 579 -1.43 11.92 -29.87
CA THR A 579 -2.40 12.83 -29.26
C THR A 579 -1.80 14.22 -29.07
N VAL A 580 -0.57 14.32 -28.57
CA VAL A 580 0.13 15.60 -28.45
C VAL A 580 0.42 16.21 -29.82
N ALA A 581 0.76 15.41 -30.83
CA ALA A 581 0.96 15.92 -32.19
C ALA A 581 -0.33 16.50 -32.79
N ALA A 582 -1.50 15.90 -32.50
CA ALA A 582 -2.80 16.37 -32.95
C ALA A 582 -3.37 17.52 -32.11
N PHE A 583 -3.05 17.56 -30.81
CA PHE A 583 -3.56 18.52 -29.83
C PHE A 583 -2.41 19.09 -28.98
N PRO A 584 -1.49 19.89 -29.57
CA PRO A 584 -0.29 20.36 -28.88
C PRO A 584 -0.59 21.25 -27.67
N ASP A 585 -1.70 22.01 -27.73
CA ASP A 585 -2.14 22.91 -26.66
C ASP A 585 -3.05 22.23 -25.62
N SER A 586 -3.24 20.91 -25.70
CA SER A 586 -4.01 20.18 -24.69
C SER A 586 -3.16 19.91 -23.44
N MET A 587 -3.55 20.53 -22.33
CA MET A 587 -2.93 20.26 -21.03
C MET A 587 -3.03 18.78 -20.61
N HIS A 588 -4.12 18.09 -21.00
CA HIS A 588 -4.34 16.68 -20.67
C HIS A 588 -3.49 15.74 -21.53
N ALA A 589 -3.32 16.04 -22.83
CA ALA A 589 -2.47 15.27 -23.73
C ALA A 589 -1.00 15.36 -23.29
N GLN A 590 -0.54 16.57 -22.99
CA GLN A 590 0.80 16.82 -22.46
C GLN A 590 1.03 16.09 -21.12
N ALA A 591 0.06 16.17 -20.20
CA ALA A 591 0.14 15.45 -18.93
C ALA A 591 0.19 13.93 -19.10
N GLN A 592 -0.64 13.38 -20.01
CA GLN A 592 -0.69 11.94 -20.25
C GLN A 592 0.61 11.42 -20.90
N LEU A 593 1.15 12.13 -21.89
CA LEU A 593 2.45 11.81 -22.48
C LEU A 593 3.54 11.82 -21.40
N GLY A 594 3.63 12.90 -20.64
CA GLY A 594 4.60 13.06 -19.56
C GLY A 594 4.54 11.94 -18.53
N MET A 595 3.34 11.58 -18.08
CA MET A 595 3.13 10.50 -17.10
C MET A 595 3.49 9.12 -17.65
N LEU A 596 3.17 8.83 -18.91
CA LEU A 596 3.48 7.54 -19.54
C LEU A 596 4.98 7.39 -19.85
N ALA A 597 5.64 8.48 -20.24
CA ALA A 597 7.06 8.50 -20.56
C ALA A 597 7.96 8.47 -19.31
N LEU A 598 7.45 8.84 -18.13
CA LEU A 598 8.25 9.11 -16.91
C LEU A 598 9.30 8.04 -16.54
N HIS A 599 9.01 6.75 -16.76
CA HIS A 599 9.94 5.66 -16.50
C HIS A 599 10.63 5.11 -17.75
N ALA A 600 10.08 5.35 -18.94
CA ALA A 600 10.60 4.85 -20.20
C ALA A 600 11.65 5.81 -20.77
N ASP A 601 11.34 7.10 -20.78
CA ASP A 601 12.18 8.18 -21.27
C ASP A 601 11.91 9.47 -20.47
N PRO A 602 12.65 9.71 -19.37
CA PRO A 602 12.54 10.93 -18.60
C PRO A 602 12.85 12.20 -19.40
N ALA A 603 13.65 12.10 -20.47
CA ALA A 603 14.01 13.25 -21.31
C ALA A 603 12.84 13.71 -22.19
N GLU A 604 11.97 12.78 -22.60
CA GLU A 604 10.68 13.10 -23.25
C GLU A 604 9.62 13.54 -22.23
N ALA A 605 9.60 12.91 -21.04
CA ALA A 605 8.58 13.18 -20.02
C ALA A 605 8.64 14.62 -19.48
N VAL A 606 9.84 15.12 -19.16
CA VAL A 606 10.03 16.41 -18.49
C VAL A 606 9.47 17.60 -19.31
N PRO A 607 9.77 17.74 -20.62
CA PRO A 607 9.17 18.79 -21.46
C PRO A 607 7.64 18.72 -21.52
N ALA A 608 7.07 17.53 -21.67
CA ALA A 608 5.62 17.34 -21.73
C ALA A 608 4.94 17.71 -20.40
N LEU A 609 5.53 17.34 -19.26
CA LEU A 609 5.02 17.72 -17.93
C LEU A 609 5.12 19.23 -17.70
N ARG A 610 6.20 19.89 -18.15
CA ARG A 610 6.32 21.36 -18.11
C ARG A 610 5.27 22.04 -18.98
N ALA A 611 5.02 21.54 -20.19
CA ALA A 611 3.98 22.04 -21.07
C ALA A 611 2.59 21.90 -20.43
N ALA A 612 2.28 20.75 -19.83
CA ALA A 612 1.02 20.55 -19.12
C ALA A 612 0.79 21.56 -17.99
N ILE A 613 1.85 21.85 -17.21
CA ILE A 613 1.80 22.87 -16.15
C ILE A 613 1.61 24.28 -16.73
N ALA A 614 2.32 24.63 -17.80
CA ALA A 614 2.19 25.92 -18.47
C ALA A 614 0.77 26.14 -19.04
N LEU A 615 0.12 25.07 -19.48
CA LEU A 615 -1.26 25.07 -19.99
C LEU A 615 -2.32 24.99 -18.88
N GLY A 616 -1.93 24.99 -17.59
CA GLY A 616 -2.86 25.09 -16.46
C GLY A 616 -3.37 23.76 -15.90
N HIS A 617 -2.71 22.63 -16.18
CA HIS A 617 -3.08 21.36 -15.56
C HIS A 617 -2.87 21.43 -14.03
N GLY A 618 -3.87 20.98 -13.26
CA GLY A 618 -3.85 20.95 -11.79
C GLY A 618 -2.53 20.42 -11.23
N HIS A 619 -1.87 21.23 -10.41
CA HIS A 619 -0.41 21.30 -10.36
C HIS A 619 0.24 20.20 -9.51
N HIS A 620 -0.36 19.74 -8.41
CA HIS A 620 0.35 18.87 -7.46
C HIS A 620 0.77 17.50 -8.03
N GLY A 621 -0.14 16.79 -8.71
CA GLY A 621 0.17 15.46 -9.26
C GLY A 621 1.21 15.49 -10.37
N ILE A 622 1.12 16.51 -11.24
CA ILE A 622 2.03 16.71 -12.37
C ILE A 622 3.37 17.29 -11.91
N ALA A 623 3.40 18.17 -10.92
CA ALA A 623 4.64 18.70 -10.36
C ALA A 623 5.46 17.61 -9.66
N HIS A 624 4.81 16.67 -8.97
CA HIS A 624 5.50 15.49 -8.43
C HIS A 624 6.09 14.64 -9.56
N ALA A 625 5.31 14.33 -10.60
CA ALA A 625 5.82 13.60 -11.76
C ALA A 625 7.00 14.32 -12.41
N LEU A 626 6.94 15.65 -12.55
CA LEU A 626 8.01 16.48 -13.09
C LEU A 626 9.27 16.39 -12.23
N ALA A 627 9.14 16.55 -10.92
CA ALA A 627 10.26 16.43 -9.99
C ALA A 627 10.90 15.03 -10.02
N HIS A 628 10.09 13.98 -10.18
CA HIS A 628 10.61 12.62 -10.36
C HIS A 628 11.39 12.47 -11.66
N GLY A 629 10.88 13.02 -12.78
CA GLY A 629 11.55 12.99 -14.08
C GLY A 629 12.88 13.75 -14.05
N LEU A 630 12.89 14.94 -13.45
CA LEU A 630 14.09 15.77 -13.30
C LEU A 630 15.16 15.06 -12.44
N ARG A 631 14.76 14.40 -11.35
CA ARG A 631 15.68 13.56 -10.56
C ARG A 631 16.25 12.38 -11.35
N ALA A 632 15.45 11.73 -12.20
CA ALA A 632 15.93 10.64 -13.05
C ALA A 632 16.96 11.13 -14.08
N LEU A 633 16.88 12.38 -14.51
CA LEU A 633 17.88 13.05 -15.35
C LEU A 633 19.08 13.61 -14.57
N GLY A 634 19.10 13.47 -13.24
CA GLY A 634 20.13 14.05 -12.36
C GLY A 634 19.97 15.54 -12.08
N ASP A 635 18.91 16.20 -12.57
CA ASP A 635 18.60 17.60 -12.28
C ASP A 635 17.86 17.75 -10.94
N GLN A 636 18.61 17.60 -9.86
CA GLN A 636 18.07 17.73 -8.50
C GLN A 636 17.63 19.15 -8.17
N ALA A 637 18.33 20.17 -8.69
CA ALA A 637 17.98 21.57 -8.49
C ALA A 637 16.65 21.93 -9.18
N GLY A 638 16.44 21.49 -10.42
CA GLY A 638 15.18 21.65 -11.13
C GLY A 638 14.02 20.94 -10.45
N ALA A 639 14.25 19.75 -9.89
CA ALA A 639 13.22 19.02 -9.16
C ALA A 639 12.74 19.78 -7.90
N ILE A 640 13.66 20.38 -7.16
CA ILE A 640 13.35 21.22 -6.00
C ILE A 640 12.59 22.48 -6.44
N ALA A 641 13.03 23.15 -7.50
CA ALA A 641 12.38 24.34 -8.03
C ALA A 641 10.93 24.05 -8.46
N ALA A 642 10.69 22.93 -9.15
CA ALA A 642 9.36 22.51 -9.58
C ALA A 642 8.40 22.26 -8.41
N LEU A 643 8.86 21.58 -7.34
CA LEU A 643 8.03 21.35 -6.15
C LEU A 643 7.84 22.62 -5.32
N ARG A 644 8.83 23.53 -5.30
CA ARG A 644 8.70 24.83 -4.61
C ARG A 644 7.62 25.67 -5.27
N GLU A 645 7.67 25.82 -6.59
CA GLU A 645 6.63 26.54 -7.34
C GLU A 645 5.24 25.91 -7.13
N ALA A 646 5.15 24.57 -7.14
CA ALA A 646 3.89 23.89 -6.86
C ALA A 646 3.38 24.13 -5.42
N ALA A 647 4.28 24.19 -4.44
CA ALA A 647 3.93 24.48 -3.04
C ALA A 647 3.50 25.94 -2.83
N GLU A 648 4.07 26.88 -3.60
CA GLU A 648 3.67 28.30 -3.62
C GLU A 648 2.28 28.50 -4.24
N ARG A 649 1.99 27.79 -5.34
CA ARG A 649 0.69 27.87 -6.03
C ARG A 649 -0.45 27.21 -5.24
N GLU A 650 -0.16 26.13 -4.51
CA GLU A 650 -1.14 25.47 -3.64
C GLU A 650 -0.68 25.52 -2.16
N PRO A 651 -0.90 26.66 -1.45
CA PRO A 651 -0.40 26.89 -0.10
C PRO A 651 -0.88 25.91 0.99
N THR A 652 -1.92 25.13 0.71
CA THR A 652 -2.52 24.19 1.68
C THR A 652 -2.25 22.73 1.34
N ASN A 653 -1.56 22.46 0.22
CA ASN A 653 -1.25 21.08 -0.18
C ASN A 653 -0.11 20.51 0.68
N LEU A 654 -0.48 19.69 1.66
CA LEU A 654 0.43 19.00 2.58
C LEU A 654 1.40 18.07 1.85
N HIS A 655 0.91 17.32 0.85
CA HIS A 655 1.71 16.32 0.15
C HIS A 655 2.86 16.95 -0.64
N THR A 656 2.58 18.03 -1.38
CA THR A 656 3.61 18.76 -2.16
C THR A 656 4.71 19.32 -1.25
N ARG A 657 4.35 19.91 -0.11
CA ARG A 657 5.32 20.42 0.89
C ARG A 657 6.17 19.33 1.50
N PHE A 658 5.56 18.20 1.84
CA PHE A 658 6.27 17.07 2.40
C PHE A 658 7.27 16.49 1.41
N LEU A 659 6.89 16.36 0.13
CA LEU A 659 7.80 15.93 -0.94
C LEU A 659 8.94 16.94 -1.16
N LEU A 660 8.66 18.25 -1.13
CA LEU A 660 9.68 19.29 -1.20
C LEU A 660 10.70 19.14 -0.07
N GLY A 661 10.24 19.00 1.19
CA GLY A 661 11.12 18.78 2.34
C GLY A 661 11.97 17.51 2.20
N ARG A 662 11.40 16.43 1.66
CA ARG A 662 12.11 15.18 1.38
C ARG A 662 13.22 15.34 0.33
N LEU A 663 12.99 16.13 -0.72
CA LEU A 663 14.02 16.42 -1.71
C LEU A 663 15.12 17.33 -1.18
N LEU A 664 14.77 18.30 -0.32
CA LEU A 664 15.73 19.17 0.34
C LEU A 664 16.61 18.39 1.34
N GLU A 665 16.03 17.44 2.08
CA GLU A 665 16.79 16.48 2.90
C GLU A 665 17.77 15.64 2.07
N GLU A 666 17.33 15.14 0.90
CA GLU A 666 18.22 14.38 0.00
C GLU A 666 19.31 15.24 -0.64
N ALA A 667 19.08 16.55 -0.77
CA ALA A 667 20.08 17.52 -1.20
C ALA A 667 21.01 17.98 -0.06
N GLU A 668 20.78 17.50 1.16
CA GLU A 668 21.45 17.97 2.38
C GLU A 668 21.28 19.49 2.65
N ASP A 669 20.26 20.12 2.08
CA ASP A 669 19.87 21.50 2.41
C ASP A 669 18.98 21.48 3.66
N TRP A 670 19.63 21.23 4.80
CA TRP A 670 18.96 21.05 6.09
C TRP A 670 18.12 22.26 6.54
N PRO A 671 18.57 23.52 6.37
CA PRO A 671 17.75 24.69 6.71
C PRO A 671 16.47 24.77 5.88
N ALA A 672 16.55 24.58 4.57
CA ALA A 672 15.36 24.62 3.71
C ALA A 672 14.44 23.41 3.95
N ALA A 673 14.99 22.23 4.23
CA ALA A 673 14.21 21.06 4.61
C ALA A 673 13.44 21.30 5.93
N GLU A 674 14.08 21.92 6.92
CA GLU A 674 13.44 22.33 8.17
C GLU A 674 12.26 23.28 7.92
N GLU A 675 12.44 24.30 7.10
CA GLU A 675 11.37 25.23 6.73
C GLU A 675 10.20 24.50 6.05
N ALA A 676 10.50 23.62 5.10
CA ALA A 676 9.51 22.83 4.39
C ALA A 676 8.72 21.92 5.35
N PHE A 677 9.39 21.18 6.25
CA PHE A 677 8.69 20.34 7.22
C PHE A 677 7.91 21.15 8.26
N ARG A 678 8.41 22.32 8.70
CA ARG A 678 7.61 23.21 9.54
C ARG A 678 6.37 23.73 8.81
N SER A 679 6.45 24.00 7.51
CA SER A 679 5.28 24.39 6.72
C SER A 679 4.23 23.28 6.64
N VAL A 680 4.65 22.00 6.62
CA VAL A 680 3.73 20.86 6.75
C VAL A 680 3.09 20.88 8.13
N LEU A 681 3.88 21.04 9.19
CA LEU A 681 3.41 21.03 10.58
C LEU A 681 2.54 22.24 10.96
N ALA A 682 2.66 23.35 10.24
CA ALA A 682 1.78 24.50 10.39
C ALA A 682 0.36 24.24 9.85
N LEU A 683 0.23 23.32 8.87
CA LEU A 683 -1.05 22.90 8.30
C LEU A 683 -1.60 21.64 8.99
N ASP A 684 -0.73 20.73 9.42
CA ASP A 684 -1.07 19.52 10.16
C ASP A 684 -0.03 19.26 11.26
N GLU A 685 -0.32 19.76 12.47
CA GLU A 685 0.54 19.59 13.63
C GLU A 685 0.67 18.11 14.06
N ALA A 686 -0.28 17.26 13.67
CA ALA A 686 -0.32 15.84 14.00
C ALA A 686 0.41 14.96 12.97
N HIS A 687 1.06 15.54 11.96
CA HIS A 687 1.76 14.80 10.91
C HIS A 687 3.03 14.10 11.44
N ALA A 688 2.87 12.86 11.92
CA ALA A 688 3.92 12.08 12.57
C ALA A 688 5.23 11.97 11.77
N ASP A 689 5.16 11.68 10.46
CA ASP A 689 6.35 11.54 9.61
C ASP A 689 7.08 12.89 9.40
N ALA A 690 6.37 14.02 9.39
CA ALA A 690 6.97 15.35 9.22
C ALA A 690 7.74 15.75 10.48
N HIS A 691 7.24 15.42 11.67
CA HIS A 691 7.99 15.56 12.92
C HIS A 691 9.27 14.72 12.94
N LEU A 692 9.21 13.48 12.43
CA LEU A 692 10.40 12.62 12.33
C LEU A 692 11.43 13.16 11.34
N HIS A 693 11.01 13.66 10.18
CA HIS A 693 11.92 14.26 9.21
C HIS A 693 12.47 15.63 9.68
N LEU A 694 11.64 16.45 10.36
CA LEU A 694 12.09 17.67 11.04
C LEU A 694 13.16 17.35 12.09
N SER A 695 12.99 16.26 12.85
CA SER A 695 13.98 15.84 13.84
C SER A 695 15.36 15.58 13.23
N GLU A 696 15.40 14.96 12.04
CA GLU A 696 16.65 14.71 11.34
C GLU A 696 17.27 16.01 10.80
N ALA A 697 16.46 16.89 10.21
CA ALA A 697 16.93 18.19 9.72
C ALA A 697 17.55 19.04 10.84
N LEU A 698 16.91 19.07 12.01
CA LEU A 698 17.43 19.76 13.21
C LEU A 698 18.71 19.11 13.75
N ARG A 699 18.77 17.77 13.77
CA ARG A 699 19.93 17.02 14.23
C ARG A 699 21.15 17.29 13.36
N ARG A 700 20.99 17.31 12.03
CA ARG A 700 22.07 17.61 11.07
C ARG A 700 22.59 19.04 11.20
N GLN A 701 21.74 19.97 11.64
CA GLN A 701 22.11 21.33 12.03
C GLN A 701 22.67 21.45 13.47
N LYS A 702 22.93 20.32 14.16
CA LYS A 702 23.44 20.26 15.54
C LYS A 702 22.51 20.85 16.60
N ARG A 703 21.23 21.05 16.28
CA ARG A 703 20.18 21.54 17.22
C ARG A 703 19.53 20.38 17.96
N ILE A 704 20.35 19.66 18.73
CA ILE A 704 20.00 18.34 19.30
C ILE A 704 18.77 18.38 20.22
N ARG A 705 18.61 19.43 21.05
CA ARG A 705 17.45 19.53 21.96
C ARG A 705 16.12 19.59 21.21
N GLU A 706 16.06 20.42 20.17
CA GLU A 706 14.87 20.58 19.34
C GLU A 706 14.62 19.33 18.48
N ALA A 707 15.70 18.72 17.99
CA ALA A 707 15.65 17.45 17.27
C ALA A 707 14.99 16.35 18.12
N VAL A 708 15.40 16.19 19.39
CA VAL A 708 14.81 15.22 20.32
C VAL A 708 13.34 15.53 20.62
N ALA A 709 12.97 16.81 20.74
CA ALA A 709 11.59 17.22 20.95
C ALA A 709 10.69 16.85 19.74
N ALA A 710 11.13 17.20 18.53
CA ALA A 710 10.45 16.84 17.29
C ALA A 710 10.35 15.31 17.13
N PHE A 711 11.42 14.57 17.44
CA PHE A 711 11.41 13.11 17.41
C PHE A 711 10.35 12.51 18.35
N ARG A 712 10.33 12.94 19.62
CA ARG A 712 9.36 12.45 20.63
C ARG A 712 7.93 12.78 20.23
N ARG A 713 7.71 13.95 19.64
CA ARG A 713 6.39 14.34 19.12
C ARG A 713 5.98 13.43 17.96
N GLY A 714 6.86 13.21 17.00
CA GLY A 714 6.62 12.30 15.88
C GLY A 714 6.33 10.87 16.33
N GLU A 715 7.10 10.35 17.29
CA GLU A 715 6.93 9.03 17.89
C GLU A 715 5.57 8.86 18.59
N ALA A 716 5.15 9.85 19.38
CA ALA A 716 3.87 9.83 20.08
C ALA A 716 2.66 9.83 19.12
N LEU A 717 2.82 10.38 17.91
CA LEU A 717 1.77 10.50 16.89
C LEU A 717 1.61 9.25 16.01
N GLY A 718 2.38 8.18 16.27
CA GLY A 718 2.23 6.88 15.58
C GLY A 718 2.71 6.87 14.11
N PRO A 719 3.99 7.13 13.84
CA PRO A 719 4.53 7.19 12.48
C PRO A 719 4.73 5.79 11.88
N SER A 720 5.15 5.75 10.61
CA SER A 720 5.54 4.48 9.99
C SER A 720 6.65 3.78 10.78
N GLN A 721 6.43 2.51 11.16
CA GLN A 721 7.36 1.72 11.96
C GLN A 721 8.76 1.57 11.33
N SER A 722 8.87 1.62 10.00
CA SER A 722 10.17 1.61 9.32
C SER A 722 10.91 2.94 9.49
N LEU A 723 10.20 4.06 9.38
CA LEU A 723 10.77 5.40 9.53
C LEU A 723 11.15 5.66 10.99
N LEU A 724 10.27 5.29 11.92
CA LEU A 724 10.50 5.43 13.36
C LEU A 724 11.78 4.73 13.79
N ARG A 725 11.97 3.46 13.40
CA ARG A 725 13.19 2.71 13.72
C ARG A 725 14.44 3.35 13.13
N ALA A 726 14.38 3.80 11.88
CA ALA A 726 15.51 4.45 11.23
C ALA A 726 15.90 5.77 11.91
N GLN A 727 14.91 6.58 12.32
CA GLN A 727 15.17 7.86 12.98
C GLN A 727 15.55 7.71 14.45
N ARG A 728 14.97 6.74 15.18
CA ARG A 728 15.36 6.42 16.55
C ARG A 728 16.83 6.01 16.62
N TYR A 729 17.28 5.20 15.67
CA TYR A 729 18.68 4.83 15.52
C TYR A 729 19.57 6.06 15.25
N ARG A 730 19.19 6.91 14.29
CA ARG A 730 19.99 8.12 13.96
C ARG A 730 20.06 9.12 15.12
N MET A 731 19.02 9.18 15.94
CA MET A 731 18.90 10.13 17.06
C MET A 731 19.62 9.64 18.32
N PHE A 732 19.48 8.36 18.67
CA PHE A 732 19.93 7.84 19.96
C PHE A 732 20.96 6.71 19.86
N GLY A 733 21.24 6.19 18.66
CA GLY A 733 22.16 5.05 18.49
C GLY A 733 21.65 3.73 19.09
N GLU A 734 20.40 3.70 19.56
CA GLU A 734 19.81 2.62 20.34
C GLU A 734 18.59 2.02 19.60
N LEU A 735 18.48 0.68 19.62
CA LEU A 735 17.26 -0.05 19.27
C LEU A 735 16.88 -0.93 20.45
N ALA A 736 15.80 -0.55 21.13
CA ALA A 736 14.99 -1.43 21.99
C ALA A 736 13.98 -2.20 21.14
#